data_AF-A0A8J3GBG2-F1
#
_entry.id   AF-A0A8J3GBG2-F1
#
_cell.length_a   1.000
_cell.length_b   1.000
_cell.length_c   1.000
_cell.angle_alpha   90.00
_cell.angle_beta   90.00
_cell.angle_gamma   90.00
#
_symmetry.space_group_name_H-M   'P 1'
#
loop_
_entity.id
_entity.type
_entity.pdbx_description
1 polymer ?
#
loop_
_entity_poly.entity_id
_entity_poly.type
_entity_poly.pdbx_seq_one_letter_code
_entity_poly.pdbx_strand_id
1 'polypeptide(L)'
;MEPNTQEEELAEAAVEQVGVEVDQVTLDIDYHIIEHFSKHLYSSPNKAIEELVINGYDAGADWVRVYVPGAYTQKIIVWDDGESMDVEGIKKLWKLADSPKSGTSREILDKKGVHRKVIGKFGIGKIASYTVGDSITHYCKTTNGYFLVAVDYNLLMDQKDTDQTRKSVPIQKLSEEEAKSSIIQCFSDLPLDFESFFVQESWTFAVIDKIKREDITQGRLRWVIGNALPVKPDFKVYVDDLEVVSKLLKTGISLNWNFGQEEIKQYLDSEWKEGIKEGSVDGSITYGTEFGLNKDNPSEAIDYVSFPELGKVWGYLRLYKDSLFGYKKSEEGRSHGFFIFVRDRLVNLDDAQLFLRSDPSFLTFYNAQFILHIDGLDEDLLADRERITEGTPKVAELEILQNAVYKAINKAQRSLYDAKQQEAKFDYIFPVMSPSLFMEPLAALWVKNGAQEELGFDFKDPKINTQPISKSEHVSTFSVSDGFKINSLHPYYQKLQHELGSGKISAKAIREFEIIAVSELLFEGHLYDLGVSDQQVRRIMLWRDDLYRKLSQRDKKNPYTLTQNLMDASYKSGEPFETALVEVLKEIGFNAERDGASGKKDVFVKAYCGDESYKLIFEAKAMTSLSVTKALKNDDAETGGANAHRTAAGADHAVIISRKFAGFENNENPAILQECSSMGNVSIMTVEALNELLYAVKEHAYSLDTIKPVFTEIETPKRKLERIENLSKPFEKIDSVTLLNQIWESQGNENAEGVAIPIRGVWLDYGYKKMNIELTEFRSVIEALRTLAYPLVQLSEETNIYLIQSPENIINKIRKKLNVD
;
A
#
# COMPACT_ATOMS: atom_id res chain seq x y z
N MET A 1 -7.62 -59.65 -9.92
CA MET A 1 -6.19 -59.97 -10.05
C MET A 1 -5.52 -59.25 -8.91
N GLU A 2 -5.02 -59.98 -7.93
CA GLU A 2 -4.25 -59.40 -6.82
C GLU A 2 -2.99 -58.75 -7.38
N PRO A 3 -2.56 -57.57 -6.88
CA PRO A 3 -1.33 -56.95 -7.32
C PRO A 3 -0.14 -57.78 -6.83
N ASN A 4 0.78 -58.04 -7.75
CA ASN A 4 1.93 -58.91 -7.60
C ASN A 4 2.99 -58.25 -6.70
N THR A 5 2.86 -58.43 -5.40
CA THR A 5 3.71 -57.87 -4.33
C THR A 5 5.19 -58.23 -4.45
N GLN A 6 5.54 -59.26 -5.23
CA GLN A 6 6.93 -59.65 -5.47
C GLN A 6 7.67 -58.74 -6.47
N GLU A 7 7.00 -58.10 -7.41
CA GLU A 7 7.66 -57.18 -8.37
C GLU A 7 7.96 -55.81 -7.75
N GLU A 8 7.13 -55.35 -6.80
CA GLU A 8 7.40 -54.14 -6.01
C GLU A 8 8.52 -54.37 -4.98
N GLU A 9 8.56 -55.52 -4.28
CA GLU A 9 9.66 -55.86 -3.35
C GLU A 9 11.02 -56.04 -4.08
N LEU A 10 11.01 -56.54 -5.32
CA LEU A 10 12.24 -56.66 -6.14
C LEU A 10 12.70 -55.31 -6.71
N ALA A 11 11.79 -54.36 -6.93
CA ALA A 11 12.13 -52.99 -7.37
C ALA A 11 12.59 -52.10 -6.21
N GLU A 12 12.01 -52.23 -5.01
CA GLU A 12 12.47 -51.53 -3.79
C GLU A 12 13.87 -51.99 -3.36
N ALA A 13 14.22 -53.26 -3.55
CA ALA A 13 15.56 -53.78 -3.27
C ALA A 13 16.65 -53.30 -4.26
N ALA A 14 16.28 -52.73 -5.41
CA ALA A 14 17.24 -52.38 -6.48
C ALA A 14 17.95 -51.02 -6.26
N VAL A 15 17.37 -50.10 -5.47
CA VAL A 15 17.99 -48.80 -5.18
C VAL A 15 19.07 -48.91 -4.09
N GLU A 16 19.02 -49.94 -3.24
CA GLU A 16 19.98 -50.12 -2.13
C GLU A 16 21.41 -50.55 -2.56
N GLN A 17 21.65 -50.87 -3.84
CA GLN A 17 22.98 -51.29 -4.32
C GLN A 17 23.41 -50.68 -5.67
N VAL A 18 23.10 -49.42 -5.94
CA VAL A 18 23.64 -48.75 -7.14
C VAL A 18 25.01 -48.12 -6.84
N GLY A 19 26.07 -48.63 -7.49
CA GLY A 19 27.44 -48.15 -7.35
C GLY A 19 28.19 -48.58 -6.09
N VAL A 20 29.31 -47.92 -5.83
CA VAL A 20 30.23 -48.25 -4.74
C VAL A 20 30.17 -47.17 -3.66
N GLU A 21 29.91 -47.57 -2.42
CA GLU A 21 30.00 -46.66 -1.27
C GLU A 21 31.44 -46.11 -1.16
N VAL A 22 31.57 -44.78 -1.19
CA VAL A 22 32.87 -44.09 -1.09
C VAL A 22 33.02 -43.31 0.20
N ASP A 23 31.91 -42.93 0.83
CA ASP A 23 31.89 -42.21 2.11
C ASP A 23 30.48 -42.26 2.71
N GLN A 24 30.25 -41.61 3.84
CA GLN A 24 28.94 -41.43 4.44
C GLN A 24 28.72 -39.96 4.87
N VAL A 25 27.46 -39.53 4.88
CA VAL A 25 27.08 -38.23 5.44
C VAL A 25 26.21 -38.42 6.67
N THR A 26 26.58 -37.72 7.73
CA THR A 26 25.85 -37.72 8.99
C THR A 26 24.72 -36.70 8.96
N LEU A 27 23.50 -37.17 9.23
CA LEU A 27 22.31 -36.33 9.33
C LEU A 27 22.18 -35.82 10.77
N ASP A 28 22.82 -34.71 11.09
CA ASP A 28 22.74 -34.05 12.41
C ASP A 28 21.52 -33.12 12.45
N ILE A 29 20.33 -33.69 12.33
CA ILE A 29 19.06 -32.96 12.23
C ILE A 29 18.08 -33.46 13.29
N ASP A 30 17.65 -32.58 14.19
CA ASP A 30 16.55 -32.87 15.12
C ASP A 30 15.24 -32.99 14.33
N TYR A 31 14.59 -34.15 14.43
CA TYR A 31 13.32 -34.43 13.75
C TYR A 31 12.22 -33.42 14.13
N HIS A 32 12.18 -32.93 15.38
CA HIS A 32 11.22 -31.92 15.79
C HIS A 32 11.45 -30.58 15.08
N ILE A 33 12.69 -30.26 14.69
CA ILE A 33 12.99 -29.09 13.87
C ILE A 33 12.45 -29.28 12.45
N ILE A 34 12.62 -30.47 11.83
CA ILE A 34 12.03 -30.75 10.51
C ILE A 34 10.51 -30.58 10.57
N GLU A 35 9.83 -31.25 11.51
CA GLU A 35 8.37 -31.22 11.60
C GLU A 35 7.82 -29.80 11.85
N HIS A 36 8.45 -29.04 12.76
CA HIS A 36 8.01 -27.71 13.15
C HIS A 36 8.31 -26.64 12.07
N PHE A 37 9.46 -26.72 11.39
CA PHE A 37 9.76 -25.83 10.27
C PHE A 37 8.92 -26.16 9.03
N SER A 38 8.70 -27.45 8.72
CA SER A 38 7.89 -27.89 7.59
C SER A 38 6.41 -27.50 7.72
N LYS A 39 5.84 -27.44 8.94
CA LYS A 39 4.44 -27.00 9.17
C LYS A 39 4.24 -25.48 9.15
N HIS A 40 5.28 -24.68 9.42
CA HIS A 40 5.15 -23.23 9.66
C HIS A 40 5.94 -22.32 8.71
N LEU A 41 7.01 -22.77 8.05
CA LEU A 41 7.79 -21.93 7.11
C LEU A 41 7.25 -21.95 5.68
N TYR A 42 6.81 -23.11 5.19
CA TYR A 42 6.38 -23.28 3.80
C TYR A 42 4.86 -23.38 3.73
N SER A 43 4.21 -22.32 3.25
CA SER A 43 2.76 -22.23 3.17
C SER A 43 2.13 -23.20 2.16
N SER A 44 2.92 -23.83 1.28
CA SER A 44 2.45 -24.85 0.33
C SER A 44 3.57 -25.78 -0.20
N PRO A 45 3.25 -27.01 -0.64
CA PRO A 45 4.20 -27.92 -1.28
C PRO A 45 4.90 -27.34 -2.52
N ASN A 46 4.20 -26.51 -3.30
CA ASN A 46 4.79 -25.83 -4.46
C ASN A 46 5.94 -24.89 -4.08
N LYS A 47 5.91 -24.31 -2.87
CA LYS A 47 6.97 -23.43 -2.38
C LYS A 47 8.24 -24.22 -2.08
N ALA A 48 8.12 -25.47 -1.62
CA ALA A 48 9.28 -26.33 -1.40
C ALA A 48 9.98 -26.72 -2.70
N ILE A 49 9.21 -26.97 -3.77
CA ILE A 49 9.75 -27.22 -5.11
C ILE A 49 10.42 -25.95 -5.66
N GLU A 50 9.82 -24.78 -5.43
CA GLU A 50 10.41 -23.49 -5.79
C GLU A 50 11.80 -23.27 -5.15
N GLU A 51 11.98 -23.65 -3.89
CA GLU A 51 13.29 -23.58 -3.21
C GLU A 51 14.36 -24.45 -3.89
N LEU A 52 13.98 -25.62 -4.42
CA LEU A 52 14.91 -26.46 -5.19
C LEU A 52 15.27 -25.82 -6.54
N VAL A 53 14.31 -25.15 -7.19
CA VAL A 53 14.58 -24.36 -8.41
C VAL A 53 15.52 -23.20 -8.12
N ILE A 54 15.34 -22.53 -6.98
CA ILE A 54 16.21 -21.47 -6.50
C ILE A 54 17.63 -22.01 -6.22
N ASN A 55 17.76 -23.22 -5.68
CA ASN A 55 19.09 -23.83 -5.49
C ASN A 55 19.81 -24.06 -6.83
N GLY A 56 19.10 -24.45 -7.89
CA GLY A 56 19.68 -24.53 -9.24
C GLY A 56 20.14 -23.17 -9.76
N TYR A 57 19.35 -22.11 -9.52
CA TYR A 57 19.78 -20.74 -9.81
C TYR A 57 21.05 -20.36 -9.04
N ASP A 58 21.10 -20.67 -7.75
CA ASP A 58 22.23 -20.44 -6.86
C ASP A 58 23.43 -21.36 -7.14
N ALA A 59 23.28 -22.34 -8.02
CA ALA A 59 24.36 -23.15 -8.55
C ALA A 59 24.87 -22.63 -9.91
N GLY A 60 24.35 -21.49 -10.39
CA GLY A 60 24.75 -20.90 -11.67
C GLY A 60 24.22 -21.63 -12.90
N ALA A 61 23.12 -22.37 -12.77
CA ALA A 61 22.46 -23.06 -13.88
C ALA A 61 21.90 -22.06 -14.91
N ASP A 62 21.97 -22.38 -16.20
CA ASP A 62 21.28 -21.63 -17.26
C ASP A 62 19.83 -22.11 -17.40
N TRP A 63 19.55 -23.35 -17.00
CA TRP A 63 18.20 -23.88 -16.96
C TRP A 63 17.92 -24.80 -15.77
N VAL A 64 16.64 -24.85 -15.38
CA VAL A 64 16.11 -25.85 -14.44
C VAL A 64 14.87 -26.49 -15.02
N ARG A 65 14.81 -27.82 -15.05
CA ARG A 65 13.62 -28.59 -15.43
C ARG A 65 13.01 -29.26 -14.21
N VAL A 66 11.70 -29.12 -14.07
CA VAL A 66 10.92 -29.75 -13.01
C VAL A 66 9.93 -30.70 -13.63
N TYR A 67 9.91 -31.96 -13.20
CA TYR A 67 8.85 -32.91 -13.57
C TYR A 67 8.00 -33.21 -12.34
N VAL A 68 6.69 -33.16 -12.50
CA VAL A 68 5.71 -33.43 -11.42
C VAL A 68 4.95 -34.73 -11.70
N PRO A 69 4.27 -35.31 -10.69
CA PRO A 69 3.53 -36.55 -10.88
C PRO A 69 2.49 -36.41 -11.99
N GLY A 70 2.61 -37.23 -13.04
CA GLY A 70 1.84 -37.10 -14.27
C GLY A 70 2.43 -37.88 -15.43
N ALA A 71 2.56 -37.22 -16.58
CA ALA A 71 2.93 -37.84 -17.85
C ALA A 71 4.33 -38.47 -17.83
N TYR A 72 5.31 -37.77 -17.27
CA TYR A 72 6.72 -38.17 -17.34
C TYR A 72 7.15 -39.09 -16.20
N THR A 73 6.57 -38.93 -15.01
CA THR A 73 6.99 -39.65 -13.80
C THR A 73 5.86 -39.63 -12.76
N GLN A 74 5.92 -40.52 -11.76
CA GLN A 74 5.10 -40.45 -10.54
C GLN A 74 5.81 -39.74 -9.38
N LYS A 75 7.06 -39.33 -9.60
CA LYS A 75 7.93 -38.65 -8.63
C LYS A 75 7.92 -37.14 -8.87
N ILE A 76 8.63 -36.38 -8.03
CA ILE A 76 9.00 -35.00 -8.35
C ILE A 76 10.48 -34.96 -8.64
N ILE A 77 10.84 -34.44 -9.80
CA ILE A 77 12.23 -34.37 -10.26
C ILE A 77 12.57 -32.91 -10.48
N VAL A 78 13.72 -32.46 -9.97
CA VAL A 78 14.30 -31.15 -10.26
C VAL A 78 15.70 -31.40 -10.82
N TRP A 79 15.92 -31.00 -12.07
CA TRP A 79 17.18 -31.17 -12.79
C TRP A 79 17.70 -29.80 -13.21
N ASP A 80 18.90 -29.46 -12.77
CA ASP A 80 19.61 -28.24 -13.17
C ASP A 80 20.94 -28.57 -13.85
N ASP A 81 21.41 -27.66 -14.69
CA ASP A 81 22.78 -27.66 -15.22
C ASP A 81 23.69 -26.73 -14.43
N GLY A 82 23.57 -26.65 -13.11
CA GLY A 82 24.47 -25.86 -12.28
C GLY A 82 25.80 -26.55 -12.00
N GLU A 83 26.63 -25.89 -11.20
CA GLU A 83 27.76 -26.52 -10.51
C GLU A 83 27.24 -27.54 -9.49
N SER A 84 27.62 -28.80 -9.64
CA SER A 84 27.15 -29.90 -8.78
C SER A 84 28.14 -30.22 -7.66
N MET A 85 27.85 -31.27 -6.90
CA MET A 85 28.54 -31.59 -5.65
C MET A 85 29.31 -32.92 -5.73
N ASP A 86 30.53 -32.91 -5.20
CA ASP A 86 31.28 -34.13 -4.88
C ASP A 86 30.99 -34.59 -3.44
N VAL A 87 31.76 -35.55 -2.92
CA VAL A 87 31.60 -36.07 -1.55
C VAL A 87 31.61 -34.95 -0.49
N GLU A 88 32.51 -33.97 -0.60
CA GLU A 88 32.59 -32.87 0.36
C GLU A 88 31.44 -31.87 0.17
N GLY A 89 31.04 -31.62 -1.08
CA GLY A 89 29.85 -30.84 -1.41
C GLY A 89 28.58 -31.46 -0.81
N ILE A 90 28.39 -32.78 -0.94
CA ILE A 90 27.27 -33.53 -0.38
C ILE A 90 27.28 -33.48 1.15
N LYS A 91 28.45 -33.63 1.79
CA LYS A 91 28.56 -33.47 3.24
C LYS A 91 28.18 -32.06 3.70
N LYS A 92 28.58 -31.02 2.95
CA LYS A 92 28.18 -29.63 3.23
C LYS A 92 26.69 -29.42 3.01
N LEU A 93 26.12 -30.02 1.96
CA LEU A 93 24.69 -29.97 1.67
C LEU A 93 23.89 -30.38 2.91
N TRP A 94 24.25 -31.46 3.59
CA TRP A 94 23.49 -32.00 4.73
C TRP A 94 23.89 -31.48 6.11
N LYS A 95 24.87 -30.57 6.22
CA LYS A 95 25.13 -29.85 7.48
C LYS A 95 24.04 -28.81 7.74
N LEU A 96 23.51 -28.78 8.96
CA LEU A 96 22.59 -27.75 9.43
C LEU A 96 23.36 -26.53 9.93
N ALA A 97 22.85 -25.33 9.59
CA ALA A 97 23.30 -24.04 10.13
C ALA A 97 24.77 -23.65 9.88
N ASP A 98 25.47 -24.25 8.90
CA ASP A 98 26.76 -23.77 8.44
C ASP A 98 26.56 -22.84 7.22
N SER A 99 25.96 -21.68 7.48
CA SER A 99 25.94 -20.57 6.52
C SER A 99 26.77 -19.45 7.15
N PRO A 100 27.93 -19.06 6.60
CA PRO A 100 28.75 -18.02 7.20
C PRO A 100 27.95 -16.72 7.38
N LYS A 101 28.16 -16.14 8.57
CA LYS A 101 27.45 -15.00 9.17
C LYS A 101 27.07 -13.92 8.15
N SER A 102 25.81 -13.48 8.26
CA SER A 102 25.19 -12.36 7.55
C SER A 102 26.08 -11.12 7.51
N GLY A 103 26.34 -10.59 6.32
CA GLY A 103 27.03 -9.31 6.14
C GLY A 103 27.34 -8.89 4.70
N THR A 104 27.38 -9.81 3.75
CA THR A 104 27.71 -9.53 2.34
C THR A 104 26.74 -10.26 1.43
N SER A 105 26.23 -9.59 0.41
CA SER A 105 25.60 -10.24 -0.76
C SER A 105 26.55 -11.34 -1.25
N ARG A 106 26.09 -12.60 -1.24
CA ARG A 106 26.87 -13.70 -1.81
C ARG A 106 26.73 -13.62 -3.32
N GLU A 107 27.83 -13.43 -4.00
CA GLU A 107 27.94 -13.62 -5.44
C GLU A 107 28.59 -14.98 -5.69
N ILE A 108 27.98 -15.79 -6.54
CA ILE A 108 28.55 -17.05 -7.07
C ILE A 108 29.09 -16.77 -8.46
N LEU A 109 30.12 -17.51 -8.88
CA LEU A 109 30.54 -17.51 -10.28
C LEU A 109 29.72 -18.59 -11.00
N ASP A 110 29.00 -18.23 -12.04
CA ASP A 110 28.35 -19.22 -12.90
C ASP A 110 29.36 -19.94 -13.83
N LYS A 111 28.87 -20.88 -14.64
CA LYS A 111 29.68 -21.64 -15.62
C LYS A 111 30.45 -20.76 -16.61
N LYS A 112 30.05 -19.51 -16.80
CA LYS A 112 30.65 -18.53 -17.71
C LYS A 112 31.58 -17.55 -16.96
N GLY A 113 31.78 -17.73 -15.65
CA GLY A 113 32.59 -16.87 -14.80
C GLY A 113 31.92 -15.54 -14.45
N VAL A 114 30.57 -15.53 -14.41
CA VAL A 114 29.73 -14.37 -14.06
C VAL A 114 29.38 -14.39 -12.58
N HIS A 115 29.55 -13.25 -11.90
CA HIS A 115 29.01 -13.08 -10.57
C HIS A 115 27.47 -13.02 -10.64
N ARG A 116 26.79 -14.00 -10.03
CA ARG A 116 25.34 -14.02 -9.84
C ARG A 116 25.03 -13.86 -8.35
N LYS A 117 24.08 -13.00 -8.02
CA LYS A 117 23.63 -12.84 -6.64
C LYS A 117 22.80 -14.05 -6.21
N VAL A 118 23.22 -14.70 -5.13
CA VAL A 118 22.53 -15.84 -4.52
C VAL A 118 21.20 -15.38 -3.93
N ILE A 119 20.11 -16.06 -4.30
CA ILE A 119 18.74 -15.81 -3.82
C ILE A 119 18.52 -16.52 -2.47
N GLY A 120 19.06 -17.73 -2.30
CA GLY A 120 18.94 -18.56 -1.10
C GLY A 120 19.69 -17.99 0.11
N LYS A 121 18.96 -17.73 1.21
CA LYS A 121 19.52 -17.05 2.39
C LYS A 121 19.86 -17.94 3.57
N PHE A 122 19.11 -19.02 3.77
CA PHE A 122 19.09 -19.73 5.06
C PHE A 122 19.62 -21.17 5.00
N GLY A 123 19.89 -21.73 3.81
CA GLY A 123 20.45 -23.09 3.66
C GLY A 123 19.54 -24.23 4.14
N ILE A 124 18.25 -23.93 4.35
CA ILE A 124 17.20 -24.86 4.83
C ILE A 124 16.29 -25.40 3.71
N GLY A 125 16.45 -24.92 2.47
CA GLY A 125 15.60 -25.31 1.33
C GLY A 125 15.59 -26.81 1.04
N LYS A 126 16.67 -27.53 1.36
CA LYS A 126 16.74 -29.01 1.27
C LYS A 126 15.73 -29.74 2.15
N ILE A 127 15.41 -29.18 3.33
CA ILE A 127 14.45 -29.75 4.29
C ILE A 127 13.01 -29.43 3.85
N ALA A 128 12.82 -28.41 3.00
CA ALA A 128 11.52 -28.11 2.41
C ALA A 128 10.96 -29.31 1.63
N SER A 129 11.82 -30.14 1.03
CA SER A 129 11.41 -31.37 0.33
C SER A 129 10.62 -32.36 1.20
N TYR A 130 10.80 -32.35 2.53
CA TYR A 130 10.01 -33.17 3.46
C TYR A 130 8.51 -32.80 3.49
N THR A 131 8.17 -31.55 3.15
CA THR A 131 6.76 -31.12 3.01
C THR A 131 6.07 -31.77 1.81
N VAL A 132 6.86 -32.31 0.87
CA VAL A 132 6.43 -32.82 -0.43
C VAL A 132 6.45 -34.34 -0.46
N GLY A 133 7.52 -34.98 0.03
CA GLY A 133 7.67 -36.44 0.04
C GLY A 133 8.48 -36.97 1.22
N ASP A 134 8.49 -38.28 1.40
CA ASP A 134 9.19 -38.97 2.50
C ASP A 134 10.64 -39.35 2.19
N SER A 135 11.09 -39.21 0.95
CA SER A 135 12.49 -39.44 0.60
C SER A 135 12.97 -38.47 -0.48
N ILE A 136 14.25 -38.12 -0.43
CA ILE A 136 14.93 -37.35 -1.47
C ILE A 136 16.26 -38.00 -1.86
N THR A 137 16.51 -38.12 -3.16
CA THR A 137 17.76 -38.63 -3.73
C THR A 137 18.40 -37.56 -4.60
N HIS A 138 19.68 -37.29 -4.39
CA HIS A 138 20.46 -36.40 -5.26
C HIS A 138 21.46 -37.23 -6.06
N TYR A 139 21.40 -37.09 -7.37
CA TYR A 139 22.45 -37.51 -8.28
C TYR A 139 23.24 -36.27 -8.68
N CYS A 140 24.55 -36.33 -8.51
CA CYS A 140 25.45 -35.21 -8.73
C CYS A 140 26.51 -35.58 -9.77
N LYS A 141 26.57 -34.82 -10.86
CA LYS A 141 27.59 -34.96 -11.89
C LYS A 141 28.61 -33.84 -11.76
N THR A 142 29.86 -34.22 -11.54
CA THR A 142 31.01 -33.29 -11.55
C THR A 142 32.09 -33.81 -12.50
N THR A 143 33.14 -33.02 -12.69
CA THR A 143 34.37 -33.45 -13.37
C THR A 143 35.02 -34.68 -12.70
N ASN A 144 34.77 -34.90 -11.40
CA ASN A 144 35.33 -36.01 -10.62
C ASN A 144 34.51 -37.31 -10.69
N GLY A 145 33.34 -37.29 -11.37
CA GLY A 145 32.49 -38.45 -11.57
C GLY A 145 31.03 -38.20 -11.19
N TYR A 146 30.28 -39.31 -11.05
CA TYR A 146 28.87 -39.33 -10.67
C TYR A 146 28.75 -39.78 -9.21
N PHE A 147 28.01 -39.03 -8.41
CA PHE A 147 27.78 -39.32 -7.00
C PHE A 147 26.29 -39.39 -6.70
N LEU A 148 25.92 -40.20 -5.70
CA LEU A 148 24.55 -40.39 -5.26
C LEU A 148 24.48 -40.33 -3.75
N VAL A 149 23.48 -39.61 -3.24
CA VAL A 149 23.06 -39.67 -1.83
C VAL A 149 21.54 -39.79 -1.77
N ALA A 150 21.05 -40.80 -1.07
CA ALA A 150 19.63 -41.05 -0.86
C ALA A 150 19.29 -40.90 0.62
N VAL A 151 18.28 -40.08 0.92
CA VAL A 151 17.82 -39.84 2.30
C VAL A 151 16.34 -40.18 2.39
N ASP A 152 16.01 -41.19 3.20
CA ASP A 152 14.65 -41.48 3.63
C ASP A 152 14.41 -40.83 5.00
N TYR A 153 13.46 -39.90 5.06
CA TYR A 153 13.15 -39.15 6.27
C TYR A 153 12.50 -40.01 7.36
N ASN A 154 11.87 -41.14 7.01
CA ASN A 154 11.32 -42.07 7.99
C ASN A 154 12.41 -42.73 8.83
N LEU A 155 13.61 -42.91 8.25
CA LEU A 155 14.76 -43.41 8.99
C LEU A 155 15.13 -42.46 10.13
N LEU A 156 14.79 -41.17 10.07
CA LEU A 156 15.03 -40.20 11.14
C LEU A 156 13.96 -40.26 12.26
N MET A 157 12.83 -40.96 12.08
CA MET A 157 11.69 -40.96 13.02
C MET A 157 11.75 -42.03 14.13
N ASP A 158 12.63 -43.03 14.04
CA ASP A 158 12.54 -44.19 14.94
C ASP A 158 12.85 -43.83 16.41
N GLN A 159 11.80 -43.76 17.24
CA GLN A 159 11.79 -43.26 18.63
C GLN A 159 12.37 -44.24 19.69
N LYS A 160 12.97 -45.36 19.28
CA LYS A 160 13.51 -46.36 20.21
C LYS A 160 14.95 -46.09 20.66
N ASP A 161 15.62 -45.10 20.09
CA ASP A 161 16.99 -44.75 20.48
C ASP A 161 17.00 -43.51 21.37
N THR A 162 17.14 -43.73 22.67
CA THR A 162 17.34 -42.68 23.69
C THR A 162 18.76 -42.11 23.68
N ASP A 163 19.65 -42.63 22.83
CA ASP A 163 20.91 -41.98 22.47
C ASP A 163 20.70 -41.17 21.20
N GLN A 164 21.30 -39.97 21.13
CA GLN A 164 21.43 -39.17 19.91
C GLN A 164 22.33 -39.88 18.89
N THR A 165 21.90 -41.04 18.38
CA THR A 165 22.61 -41.79 17.35
C THR A 165 22.42 -41.05 16.03
N ARG A 166 23.40 -40.18 15.76
CA ARG A 166 23.69 -39.63 14.43
C ARG A 166 23.49 -40.69 13.35
N LYS A 167 22.41 -40.57 12.58
CA LYS A 167 22.13 -41.48 11.47
C LYS A 167 22.96 -41.05 10.27
N SER A 168 23.78 -41.97 9.78
CA SER A 168 24.62 -41.77 8.60
C SER A 168 23.97 -42.45 7.39
N VAL A 169 24.00 -41.78 6.25
CA VAL A 169 23.58 -42.36 4.96
C VAL A 169 24.80 -42.47 4.04
N PRO A 170 24.88 -43.52 3.22
CA PRO A 170 26.00 -43.72 2.31
C PRO A 170 26.02 -42.68 1.19
N ILE A 171 27.22 -42.27 0.79
CA ILE A 171 27.51 -41.56 -0.46
C ILE A 171 28.08 -42.60 -1.42
N GLN A 172 27.40 -42.83 -2.53
CA GLN A 172 27.79 -43.79 -3.56
C GLN A 172 28.47 -43.07 -4.71
N LYS A 173 29.52 -43.68 -5.27
CA LYS A 173 30.10 -43.29 -6.55
C LYS A 173 29.59 -44.25 -7.62
N LEU A 174 29.07 -43.68 -8.69
CA LEU A 174 28.46 -44.39 -9.80
C LEU A 174 29.38 -44.37 -11.02
N SER A 175 29.35 -45.44 -11.80
CA SER A 175 29.73 -45.37 -13.22
C SER A 175 28.69 -44.60 -14.03
N GLU A 176 29.06 -44.17 -15.24
CA GLU A 176 28.15 -43.46 -16.13
C GLU A 176 26.93 -44.32 -16.52
N GLU A 177 27.14 -45.61 -16.78
CA GLU A 177 26.07 -46.54 -17.13
C GLU A 177 25.10 -46.75 -15.97
N GLU A 178 25.63 -46.89 -14.74
CA GLU A 178 24.81 -47.02 -13.52
C GLU A 178 23.98 -45.76 -13.29
N ALA A 179 24.60 -44.58 -13.34
CA ALA A 179 23.92 -43.30 -13.17
C ALA A 179 22.84 -43.08 -14.24
N LYS A 180 23.16 -43.37 -15.50
CA LYS A 180 22.21 -43.26 -16.61
C LYS A 180 21.01 -44.20 -16.42
N SER A 181 21.28 -45.47 -16.12
CA SER A 181 20.23 -46.48 -15.95
C SER A 181 19.30 -46.15 -14.77
N SER A 182 19.86 -45.72 -13.64
CA SER A 182 19.06 -45.38 -12.45
C SER A 182 18.21 -44.12 -12.66
N ILE A 183 18.73 -43.13 -13.39
CA ILE A 183 17.98 -41.91 -13.71
C ILE A 183 16.86 -42.23 -14.71
N ILE A 184 17.12 -43.04 -15.73
CA ILE A 184 16.09 -43.48 -16.69
C ILE A 184 14.90 -44.12 -15.97
N GLN A 185 15.17 -44.96 -14.95
CA GLN A 185 14.12 -45.61 -14.15
C GLN A 185 13.25 -44.63 -13.33
N CYS A 186 13.67 -43.38 -13.15
CA CYS A 186 12.85 -42.36 -12.51
C CYS A 186 11.73 -41.83 -13.43
N PHE A 187 11.78 -42.13 -14.72
CA PHE A 187 10.82 -41.69 -15.72
C PHE A 187 9.95 -42.85 -16.20
N SER A 188 8.65 -42.60 -16.30
CA SER A 188 7.70 -43.44 -17.05
C SER A 188 7.83 -43.18 -18.55
N ASP A 189 7.99 -41.91 -18.93
CA ASP A 189 8.28 -41.45 -20.29
C ASP A 189 9.52 -40.54 -20.25
N LEU A 190 10.54 -40.87 -21.04
CA LEU A 190 11.79 -40.12 -21.09
C LEU A 190 11.60 -38.78 -21.82
N PRO A 191 12.13 -37.66 -21.29
CA PRO A 191 12.15 -36.40 -22.01
C PRO A 191 13.01 -36.51 -23.28
N LEU A 192 12.58 -35.86 -24.36
CA LEU A 192 13.25 -35.92 -25.68
C LEU A 192 14.71 -35.47 -25.64
N ASP A 193 15.01 -34.51 -24.77
CA ASP A 193 16.32 -33.90 -24.63
C ASP A 193 17.21 -34.60 -23.57
N PHE A 194 16.79 -35.75 -23.03
CA PHE A 194 17.47 -36.46 -21.93
C PHE A 194 18.98 -36.61 -22.15
N GLU A 195 19.37 -37.07 -23.35
CA GLU A 195 20.79 -37.30 -23.70
C GLU A 195 21.59 -36.01 -23.69
N SER A 196 20.99 -34.89 -24.14
CA SER A 196 21.63 -33.57 -24.14
C SER A 196 21.92 -33.09 -22.72
N PHE A 197 21.02 -33.36 -21.78
CA PHE A 197 21.18 -32.97 -20.37
C PHE A 197 22.17 -33.86 -19.64
N PHE A 198 22.13 -35.17 -19.89
CA PHE A 198 22.98 -36.12 -19.20
C PHE A 198 24.47 -35.95 -19.53
N VAL A 199 24.80 -35.55 -20.76
CA VAL A 199 26.18 -35.39 -21.25
C VAL A 199 26.86 -34.09 -20.77
N GLN A 200 26.12 -33.16 -20.13
CA GLN A 200 26.71 -31.92 -19.63
C GLN A 200 27.84 -32.17 -18.63
N GLU A 201 28.84 -31.27 -18.60
CA GLU A 201 30.03 -31.42 -17.74
C GLU A 201 29.69 -31.44 -16.24
N SER A 202 28.60 -30.76 -15.86
CA SER A 202 28.07 -30.70 -14.51
C SER A 202 26.56 -30.49 -14.52
N TRP A 203 25.86 -31.21 -13.63
CA TRP A 203 24.42 -31.09 -13.38
C TRP A 203 24.05 -31.73 -12.04
N THR A 204 22.93 -31.29 -11.46
CA THR A 204 22.33 -31.90 -10.27
C THR A 204 20.92 -32.38 -10.59
N PHE A 205 20.61 -33.63 -10.22
CA PHE A 205 19.31 -34.25 -10.44
C PHE A 205 18.74 -34.72 -9.10
N ALA A 206 17.78 -33.96 -8.56
CA ALA A 206 17.12 -34.23 -7.30
C ALA A 206 15.77 -34.91 -7.54
N VAL A 207 15.53 -36.03 -6.87
CA VAL A 207 14.29 -36.82 -6.96
C VAL A 207 13.64 -36.86 -5.59
N ILE A 208 12.43 -36.33 -5.46
CA ILE A 208 11.57 -36.54 -4.30
C ILE A 208 10.61 -37.68 -4.62
N ASP A 209 10.60 -38.68 -3.76
CA ASP A 209 9.79 -39.89 -3.88
C ASP A 209 8.89 -40.04 -2.64
N LYS A 210 7.93 -40.99 -2.67
CA LYS A 210 6.93 -41.20 -1.62
C LYS A 210 6.15 -39.90 -1.33
N ILE A 211 5.49 -39.38 -2.35
CA ILE A 211 4.80 -38.08 -2.33
C ILE A 211 3.64 -38.09 -1.33
N LYS A 212 3.59 -37.10 -0.42
CA LYS A 212 2.59 -36.99 0.67
C LYS A 212 1.28 -36.33 0.24
N ARG A 213 1.30 -35.63 -0.89
CA ARG A 213 0.31 -34.63 -1.28
C ARG A 213 0.07 -34.67 -2.79
N GLU A 214 -1.15 -34.95 -3.21
CA GLU A 214 -1.53 -35.03 -4.63
C GLU A 214 -1.92 -33.67 -5.24
N ASP A 215 -1.88 -32.56 -4.48
CA ASP A 215 -2.32 -31.23 -4.94
C ASP A 215 -1.27 -30.44 -5.74
N ILE A 216 -0.23 -31.12 -6.22
CA ILE A 216 0.87 -30.58 -7.02
C ILE A 216 0.55 -30.82 -8.49
N THR A 217 0.16 -29.76 -9.20
CA THR A 217 -0.17 -29.82 -10.62
C THR A 217 0.77 -28.94 -11.44
N GLN A 218 1.05 -29.36 -12.68
CA GLN A 218 1.88 -28.62 -13.63
C GLN A 218 1.47 -27.13 -13.70
N GLY A 219 0.17 -26.85 -13.86
CA GLY A 219 -0.34 -25.48 -13.97
C GLY A 219 -0.13 -24.63 -12.72
N ARG A 220 -0.35 -25.21 -11.53
CA ARG A 220 -0.18 -24.50 -10.25
C ARG A 220 1.30 -24.25 -9.96
N LEU A 221 2.17 -25.21 -10.23
CA LEU A 221 3.60 -25.07 -10.01
C LEU A 221 4.22 -24.04 -10.97
N ARG A 222 3.87 -24.08 -12.27
CA ARG A 222 4.27 -23.05 -13.24
C ARG A 222 3.83 -21.65 -12.79
N TRP A 223 2.64 -21.53 -12.20
CA TRP A 223 2.17 -20.27 -11.63
C TRP A 223 3.01 -19.84 -10.42
N VAL A 224 3.33 -20.74 -9.47
CA VAL A 224 4.13 -20.40 -8.29
C VAL A 224 5.53 -19.94 -8.68
N ILE A 225 6.23 -20.73 -9.49
CA ILE A 225 7.59 -20.42 -9.96
C ILE A 225 7.59 -19.11 -10.78
N GLY A 226 6.61 -18.93 -11.69
CA GLY A 226 6.51 -17.73 -12.52
C GLY A 226 6.14 -16.44 -11.77
N ASN A 227 5.76 -16.50 -10.49
CA ASN A 227 5.59 -15.33 -9.62
C ASN A 227 6.80 -15.06 -8.71
N ALA A 228 7.72 -16.02 -8.57
CA ALA A 228 8.78 -15.99 -7.58
C ALA A 228 10.17 -15.67 -8.14
N LEU A 229 10.36 -15.77 -9.46
CA LEU A 229 11.65 -15.52 -10.10
C LEU A 229 11.65 -14.19 -10.86
N PRO A 230 12.77 -13.43 -10.81
CA PRO A 230 12.96 -12.24 -11.63
C PRO A 230 12.97 -12.62 -13.12
N VAL A 231 12.48 -11.72 -13.99
CA VAL A 231 12.58 -11.93 -15.44
C VAL A 231 13.99 -11.61 -15.88
N LYS A 232 14.83 -12.64 -15.91
CA LYS A 232 16.15 -12.58 -16.53
C LYS A 232 16.18 -13.41 -17.81
N PRO A 233 16.79 -12.92 -18.90
CA PRO A 233 16.83 -13.64 -20.17
C PRO A 233 17.84 -14.81 -20.20
N ASP A 234 18.75 -14.87 -19.21
CA ASP A 234 19.85 -15.85 -19.08
C ASP A 234 19.53 -17.05 -18.16
N PHE A 235 18.30 -17.13 -17.63
CA PHE A 235 17.86 -18.24 -16.78
C PHE A 235 16.46 -18.71 -17.16
N LYS A 236 16.31 -19.99 -17.50
CA LYS A 236 15.03 -20.57 -17.94
C LYS A 236 14.57 -21.70 -17.02
N VAL A 237 13.27 -21.74 -16.74
CA VAL A 237 12.67 -22.84 -15.96
C VAL A 237 11.59 -23.53 -16.79
N TYR A 238 11.53 -24.86 -16.73
CA TYR A 238 10.54 -25.69 -17.42
C TYR A 238 9.81 -26.58 -16.42
N VAL A 239 8.51 -26.80 -16.61
CA VAL A 239 7.72 -27.78 -15.84
C VAL A 239 7.02 -28.75 -16.79
N ASP A 240 7.38 -30.03 -16.72
CA ASP A 240 7.03 -31.09 -17.68
C ASP A 240 7.24 -30.61 -19.13
N ASP A 241 8.46 -30.17 -19.42
CA ASP A 241 8.92 -29.58 -20.70
C ASP A 241 8.19 -28.30 -21.16
N LEU A 242 7.21 -27.79 -20.41
CA LEU A 242 6.60 -26.48 -20.69
C LEU A 242 7.34 -25.37 -19.98
N GLU A 243 7.86 -24.41 -20.76
CA GLU A 243 8.54 -23.23 -20.21
C GLU A 243 7.65 -22.48 -19.21
N VAL A 244 8.23 -22.14 -18.07
CA VAL A 244 7.65 -21.27 -17.05
C VAL A 244 7.81 -19.84 -17.52
N VAL A 245 6.75 -19.35 -18.14
CA VAL A 245 6.66 -17.95 -18.54
C VAL A 245 6.20 -17.15 -17.33
N SER A 246 7.04 -16.23 -16.83
CA SER A 246 6.67 -15.31 -15.74
C SER A 246 5.35 -14.61 -16.03
N LYS A 247 4.54 -14.31 -14.99
CA LYS A 247 3.30 -13.51 -15.16
C LYS A 247 3.56 -12.19 -15.88
N LEU A 248 4.76 -11.64 -15.77
CA LEU A 248 5.23 -10.45 -16.48
C LEU A 248 5.10 -10.52 -18.01
N LEU A 249 5.21 -11.71 -18.62
CA LEU A 249 5.05 -11.89 -20.06
C LEU A 249 3.58 -12.11 -20.48
N LYS A 250 2.65 -12.33 -19.53
CA LYS A 250 1.19 -12.34 -19.79
C LYS A 250 0.60 -10.94 -19.94
N THR A 251 1.31 -9.90 -19.50
CA THR A 251 0.95 -8.48 -19.74
C THR A 251 0.85 -8.20 -21.25
N GLY A 252 1.55 -8.98 -22.06
CA GLY A 252 1.61 -8.83 -23.51
C GLY A 252 2.67 -7.82 -23.89
N ILE A 253 3.59 -8.26 -24.75
CA ILE A 253 4.60 -7.38 -25.33
C ILE A 253 3.89 -6.51 -26.37
N SER A 254 3.89 -5.20 -26.16
CA SER A 254 3.38 -4.22 -27.11
C SER A 254 4.29 -4.11 -28.33
N LEU A 255 5.59 -4.24 -28.12
CA LEU A 255 6.62 -4.06 -29.15
C LEU A 255 7.89 -4.82 -28.76
N ASN A 256 8.48 -5.53 -29.73
CA ASN A 256 9.77 -6.22 -29.62
C ASN A 256 10.62 -5.86 -30.84
N TRP A 257 11.61 -4.99 -30.65
CA TRP A 257 12.45 -4.44 -31.72
C TRP A 257 13.89 -4.96 -31.62
N ASN A 258 14.58 -5.00 -32.76
CA ASN A 258 16.01 -5.25 -32.87
C ASN A 258 16.67 -4.13 -33.70
N PHE A 259 17.97 -4.19 -33.93
CA PHE A 259 18.68 -3.16 -34.71
C PHE A 259 18.36 -3.14 -36.21
N GLY A 260 17.48 -4.03 -36.70
CA GLY A 260 16.92 -3.96 -38.04
C GLY A 260 15.92 -2.82 -38.22
N GLN A 261 15.29 -2.35 -37.14
CA GLN A 261 14.21 -1.36 -37.16
C GLN A 261 14.70 0.03 -37.58
N GLU A 262 13.97 0.65 -38.49
CA GLU A 262 14.36 1.91 -39.11
C GLU A 262 14.33 3.08 -38.12
N GLU A 263 13.36 3.07 -37.19
CA GLU A 263 13.25 4.06 -36.13
C GLU A 263 14.50 4.09 -35.24
N ILE A 264 15.03 2.91 -34.89
CA ILE A 264 16.25 2.80 -34.08
C ILE A 264 17.44 3.38 -34.85
N LYS A 265 17.59 3.02 -36.14
CA LYS A 265 18.66 3.54 -37.01
C LYS A 265 18.61 5.06 -37.12
N GLN A 266 17.42 5.64 -37.32
CA GLN A 266 17.25 7.09 -37.43
C GLN A 266 17.68 7.83 -36.16
N TYR A 267 17.25 7.35 -34.98
CA TYR A 267 17.66 7.94 -33.72
C TYR A 267 19.16 7.77 -33.49
N LEU A 268 19.71 6.58 -33.75
CA LEU A 268 21.12 6.31 -33.55
C LEU A 268 22.01 7.15 -34.47
N ASP A 269 21.67 7.27 -35.75
CA ASP A 269 22.37 8.14 -36.71
C ASP A 269 22.32 9.62 -36.30
N SER A 270 21.21 10.06 -35.71
CA SER A 270 21.04 11.44 -35.24
C SER A 270 21.91 11.72 -34.02
N GLU A 271 21.83 10.87 -32.99
CA GLU A 271 22.63 11.02 -31.77
C GLU A 271 24.13 10.85 -32.07
N TRP A 272 24.50 9.96 -33.01
CA TRP A 272 25.89 9.79 -33.44
C TRP A 272 26.46 11.06 -34.08
N LYS A 273 25.69 11.71 -34.97
CA LYS A 273 26.08 12.99 -35.58
C LYS A 273 26.24 14.10 -34.54
N GLU A 274 25.37 14.13 -33.53
CA GLU A 274 25.47 15.07 -32.42
C GLU A 274 26.72 14.81 -31.58
N GLY A 275 27.00 13.54 -31.25
CA GLY A 275 28.22 13.15 -30.54
C GLY A 275 29.52 13.53 -31.28
N ILE A 276 29.56 13.37 -32.61
CA ILE A 276 30.69 13.85 -33.43
C ILE A 276 30.85 15.37 -33.31
N LYS A 277 29.74 16.12 -33.34
CA LYS A 277 29.75 17.58 -33.24
C LYS A 277 30.18 18.06 -31.86
N GLU A 278 29.80 17.35 -30.81
CA GLU A 278 30.21 17.60 -29.42
C GLU A 278 31.65 17.15 -29.14
N GLY A 279 32.23 16.35 -30.03
CA GLY A 279 33.58 15.78 -29.87
C GLY A 279 33.62 14.62 -28.87
N SER A 280 32.47 14.00 -28.56
CA SER A 280 32.39 12.86 -27.64
C SER A 280 32.69 11.52 -28.31
N VAL A 281 32.52 11.41 -29.63
CA VAL A 281 32.85 10.22 -30.44
C VAL A 281 33.44 10.63 -31.79
N ASP A 282 34.10 9.70 -32.48
CA ASP A 282 34.68 9.88 -33.81
C ASP A 282 34.35 8.67 -34.72
N GLY A 283 34.50 8.81 -36.03
CA GLY A 283 34.26 7.75 -37.01
C GLY A 283 32.79 7.58 -37.40
N SER A 284 32.46 6.41 -37.95
CA SER A 284 31.12 6.10 -38.48
C SER A 284 30.63 4.75 -38.00
N ILE A 285 29.36 4.68 -37.61
CA ILE A 285 28.64 3.43 -37.36
C ILE A 285 28.17 2.79 -38.66
N THR A 286 28.06 1.46 -38.67
CA THR A 286 27.50 0.70 -39.80
C THR A 286 26.53 -0.36 -39.31
N TYR A 287 25.56 -0.72 -40.15
CA TYR A 287 24.52 -1.71 -39.84
C TYR A 287 24.74 -2.98 -40.66
N GLY A 288 24.49 -4.14 -40.07
CA GLY A 288 24.64 -5.42 -40.75
C GLY A 288 23.79 -6.53 -40.12
N THR A 289 23.83 -7.70 -40.75
CA THR A 289 23.16 -8.91 -40.26
C THR A 289 24.15 -10.08 -40.33
N GLU A 290 24.24 -10.88 -39.26
CA GLU A 290 25.20 -11.98 -39.15
C GLU A 290 24.61 -13.20 -38.43
N PHE A 291 25.01 -14.39 -38.87
CA PHE A 291 24.67 -15.66 -38.22
C PHE A 291 25.71 -16.00 -37.14
N GLY A 292 25.29 -16.73 -36.10
CA GLY A 292 26.19 -17.18 -35.05
C GLY A 292 26.52 -16.14 -33.98
N LEU A 293 25.91 -14.95 -34.02
CA LEU A 293 26.05 -13.94 -32.96
C LEU A 293 25.40 -14.39 -31.64
N ASN A 294 24.26 -15.10 -31.73
CA ASN A 294 23.64 -15.76 -30.59
C ASN A 294 24.09 -17.22 -30.54
N LYS A 295 24.87 -17.59 -29.52
CA LYS A 295 25.40 -18.95 -29.37
C LYS A 295 24.31 -19.98 -29.06
N ASP A 296 23.20 -19.57 -28.45
CA ASP A 296 22.07 -20.44 -28.14
C ASP A 296 21.26 -20.80 -29.40
N ASN A 297 21.37 -19.97 -30.44
CA ASN A 297 20.71 -20.19 -31.73
C ASN A 297 21.59 -19.75 -32.90
N PRO A 298 22.66 -20.52 -33.23
CA PRO A 298 23.64 -20.10 -34.23
C PRO A 298 23.06 -19.96 -35.65
N SER A 299 21.93 -20.61 -35.91
CA SER A 299 21.19 -20.53 -37.17
C SER A 299 20.35 -19.26 -37.33
N GLU A 300 20.21 -18.43 -36.30
CA GLU A 300 19.49 -17.17 -36.37
C GLU A 300 20.34 -16.06 -37.01
N ALA A 301 19.77 -15.36 -37.98
CA ALA A 301 20.36 -14.15 -38.53
C ALA A 301 20.02 -12.96 -37.62
N ILE A 302 21.04 -12.28 -37.10
CA ILE A 302 20.87 -11.21 -36.11
C ILE A 302 21.34 -9.88 -36.67
N ASP A 303 20.47 -8.87 -36.59
CA ASP A 303 20.79 -7.49 -36.93
C ASP A 303 21.64 -6.84 -35.85
N TYR A 304 22.73 -6.20 -36.26
CA TYR A 304 23.69 -5.56 -35.36
C TYR A 304 24.10 -4.16 -35.88
N VAL A 305 24.66 -3.37 -34.97
CA VAL A 305 25.37 -2.12 -35.29
C VAL A 305 26.84 -2.31 -34.98
N SER A 306 27.72 -1.98 -35.92
CA SER A 306 29.17 -1.91 -35.68
C SER A 306 29.56 -0.49 -35.32
N PHE A 307 30.15 -0.34 -34.15
CA PHE A 307 30.76 0.88 -33.68
C PHE A 307 32.29 0.82 -33.83
N PRO A 308 32.97 1.98 -33.94
CA PRO A 308 34.43 2.06 -33.97
C PRO A 308 35.13 1.41 -32.77
N GLU A 309 34.68 1.69 -31.54
CA GLU A 309 35.34 1.23 -30.31
C GLU A 309 34.62 0.04 -29.65
N LEU A 310 33.29 0.04 -29.61
CA LEU A 310 32.48 -1.06 -29.02
C LEU A 310 32.43 -2.30 -29.91
N GLY A 311 32.77 -2.19 -31.19
CA GLY A 311 32.61 -3.28 -32.16
C GLY A 311 31.13 -3.58 -32.43
N LYS A 312 30.79 -4.86 -32.64
CA LYS A 312 29.43 -5.27 -32.98
C LYS A 312 28.54 -5.33 -31.74
N VAL A 313 27.42 -4.62 -31.81
CA VAL A 313 26.38 -4.60 -30.79
C VAL A 313 25.08 -5.12 -31.37
N TRP A 314 24.45 -6.07 -30.68
CA TRP A 314 23.16 -6.63 -31.06
C TRP A 314 22.24 -6.76 -29.85
N GLY A 315 20.94 -6.98 -30.04
CA GLY A 315 20.02 -7.08 -28.92
C GLY A 315 18.55 -6.83 -29.26
N TYR A 316 17.73 -6.77 -28.21
CA TYR A 316 16.29 -6.62 -28.31
C TYR A 316 15.76 -5.55 -27.36
N LEU A 317 14.83 -4.74 -27.85
CA LEU A 317 14.13 -3.71 -27.09
C LEU A 317 12.67 -4.13 -26.94
N ARG A 318 12.24 -4.39 -25.71
CA ARG A 318 10.90 -4.88 -25.40
C ARG A 318 10.11 -3.82 -24.65
N LEU A 319 8.90 -3.56 -25.08
CA LEU A 319 7.95 -2.65 -24.44
C LEU A 319 6.69 -3.43 -24.07
N TYR A 320 6.28 -3.31 -22.82
CA TYR A 320 5.20 -4.10 -22.22
C TYR A 320 3.93 -3.26 -22.06
N LYS A 321 2.76 -3.90 -22.06
CA LYS A 321 1.48 -3.19 -21.86
C LYS A 321 1.34 -2.63 -20.44
N ASP A 322 1.80 -3.37 -19.45
CA ASP A 322 1.73 -3.01 -18.03
C ASP A 322 3.13 -2.68 -17.48
N SER A 323 3.17 -1.97 -16.35
CA SER A 323 4.44 -1.61 -15.71
C SER A 323 5.13 -2.82 -15.11
N LEU A 324 6.44 -2.93 -15.31
CA LEU A 324 7.32 -3.93 -14.70
C LEU A 324 7.84 -3.45 -13.33
N PHE A 325 7.48 -2.23 -12.90
CA PHE A 325 7.76 -1.72 -11.56
C PHE A 325 6.88 -2.43 -10.53
N GLY A 326 7.47 -2.93 -9.44
CA GLY A 326 6.72 -3.61 -8.37
C GLY A 326 6.48 -5.12 -8.56
N TYR A 327 6.94 -5.74 -9.65
CA TYR A 327 7.04 -7.19 -9.72
C TYR A 327 8.17 -7.68 -8.78
N LYS A 328 7.72 -8.00 -7.56
CA LYS A 328 8.31 -8.23 -6.23
C LYS A 328 9.83 -8.39 -5.99
N LYS A 329 10.15 -7.83 -4.80
CA LYS A 329 11.31 -7.88 -3.89
C LYS A 329 12.65 -7.33 -4.39
N SER A 330 13.12 -6.30 -3.70
CA SER A 330 14.47 -5.72 -3.74
C SER A 330 15.61 -6.71 -3.46
N GLU A 331 15.30 -7.99 -3.22
CA GLU A 331 16.24 -9.07 -2.98
C GLU A 331 16.34 -10.05 -4.17
N GLU A 332 15.41 -10.01 -5.11
CA GLU A 332 15.27 -10.93 -6.25
C GLU A 332 15.80 -10.34 -7.59
N GLY A 333 16.16 -9.05 -7.64
CA GLY A 333 16.72 -8.38 -8.83
C GLY A 333 15.69 -7.57 -9.64
N ARG A 334 16.15 -6.78 -10.62
CA ARG A 334 15.28 -5.88 -11.40
C ARG A 334 14.74 -6.50 -12.69
N SER A 335 13.53 -6.09 -13.08
CA SER A 335 12.83 -6.58 -14.29
C SER A 335 12.67 -5.52 -15.39
N HIS A 336 13.21 -4.32 -15.22
CA HIS A 336 13.09 -3.20 -16.17
C HIS A 336 14.42 -2.48 -16.38
N GLY A 337 14.47 -1.63 -17.41
CA GLY A 337 15.64 -0.82 -17.74
C GLY A 337 16.63 -1.54 -18.68
N PHE A 338 17.89 -1.12 -18.65
CA PHE A 338 18.93 -1.64 -19.54
C PHE A 338 19.53 -2.93 -19.02
N PHE A 339 19.72 -3.95 -19.84
CA PHE A 339 20.40 -5.19 -19.50
C PHE A 339 21.57 -5.36 -20.48
N ILE A 340 22.79 -5.11 -19.99
CA ILE A 340 24.01 -5.13 -20.81
C ILE A 340 24.72 -6.46 -20.62
N PHE A 341 24.82 -7.20 -21.70
CA PHE A 341 25.51 -8.47 -21.79
C PHE A 341 26.90 -8.27 -22.42
N VAL A 342 27.94 -8.83 -21.80
CA VAL A 342 29.31 -8.85 -22.35
C VAL A 342 29.76 -10.30 -22.34
N ARG A 343 29.99 -10.92 -23.50
CA ARG A 343 30.30 -12.36 -23.62
C ARG A 343 29.27 -13.24 -22.89
N ASP A 344 28.00 -12.95 -23.12
CA ASP A 344 26.85 -13.65 -22.52
C ASP A 344 26.72 -13.46 -20.99
N ARG A 345 27.46 -12.51 -20.40
CA ARG A 345 27.37 -12.10 -18.99
C ARG A 345 26.57 -10.83 -18.80
N LEU A 346 25.51 -10.84 -17.99
CA LEU A 346 24.88 -9.60 -17.52
C LEU A 346 25.83 -8.84 -16.58
N VAL A 347 26.22 -7.63 -16.97
CA VAL A 347 27.18 -6.82 -16.20
C VAL A 347 26.45 -5.94 -15.20
N ASN A 348 25.43 -5.20 -15.62
CA ASN A 348 24.83 -4.13 -14.81
C ASN A 348 23.68 -4.61 -13.90
N LEU A 349 23.94 -5.57 -13.01
CA LEU A 349 22.90 -6.24 -12.20
C LEU A 349 21.98 -5.26 -11.45
N ASP A 350 22.56 -4.31 -10.71
CA ASP A 350 21.82 -3.40 -9.83
C ASP A 350 21.60 -2.00 -10.43
N ASP A 351 22.19 -1.71 -11.59
CA ASP A 351 22.06 -0.39 -12.26
C ASP A 351 21.18 -0.49 -13.50
N ALA A 352 19.93 -0.06 -13.36
CA ALA A 352 18.94 -0.07 -14.44
C ALA A 352 19.14 1.01 -15.51
N GLN A 353 19.85 2.09 -15.17
CA GLN A 353 19.94 3.31 -15.98
C GLN A 353 21.30 3.45 -16.68
N LEU A 354 22.39 3.04 -16.02
CA LEU A 354 23.76 3.28 -16.47
C LEU A 354 23.99 4.76 -16.80
N PHE A 355 24.32 5.07 -18.06
CA PHE A 355 24.76 6.40 -18.50
C PHE A 355 23.65 7.18 -19.26
N LEU A 356 22.38 6.92 -18.93
CA LEU A 356 21.27 7.63 -19.54
C LEU A 356 21.35 9.14 -19.20
N ARG A 357 21.41 10.02 -20.23
CA ARG A 357 21.69 11.46 -20.05
C ARG A 357 20.52 12.26 -19.45
N SER A 358 19.32 11.69 -19.42
CA SER A 358 18.10 12.35 -18.97
C SER A 358 17.30 11.44 -18.06
N ASP A 359 16.64 12.01 -17.06
CA ASP A 359 15.73 11.26 -16.20
C ASP A 359 14.67 10.53 -17.04
N PRO A 360 14.60 9.19 -16.90
CA PRO A 360 13.69 8.42 -17.71
C PRO A 360 12.22 8.68 -17.32
N SER A 361 11.34 8.80 -18.31
CA SER A 361 9.89 8.82 -18.10
C SER A 361 9.46 7.52 -17.45
N PHE A 362 8.69 7.65 -16.36
CA PHE A 362 8.19 6.53 -15.59
C PHE A 362 7.45 5.52 -16.48
N LEU A 363 6.59 6.02 -17.38
CA LEU A 363 5.77 5.17 -18.26
C LEU A 363 6.60 4.34 -19.25
N THR A 364 7.69 4.89 -19.77
CA THR A 364 8.51 4.21 -20.76
C THR A 364 9.51 3.28 -20.10
N PHE A 365 10.23 3.78 -19.09
CA PHE A 365 11.36 3.08 -18.52
C PHE A 365 10.95 1.88 -17.67
N TYR A 366 9.90 2.02 -16.87
CA TYR A 366 9.39 0.91 -16.07
C TYR A 366 8.55 -0.08 -16.88
N ASN A 367 8.21 0.23 -18.12
CA ASN A 367 7.50 -0.69 -19.01
C ASN A 367 8.42 -1.26 -20.10
N ALA A 368 9.73 -1.02 -20.03
CA ALA A 368 10.67 -1.44 -21.07
C ALA A 368 11.85 -2.26 -20.55
N GLN A 369 12.36 -3.13 -21.41
CA GLN A 369 13.65 -3.80 -21.28
C GLN A 369 14.50 -3.49 -22.50
N PHE A 370 15.74 -3.05 -22.27
CA PHE A 370 16.72 -2.82 -23.33
C PHE A 370 17.84 -3.85 -23.18
N ILE A 371 17.72 -4.98 -23.88
CA ILE A 371 18.67 -6.10 -23.79
C ILE A 371 19.72 -5.91 -24.87
N LEU A 372 20.97 -5.62 -24.50
CA LEU A 372 22.04 -5.28 -25.42
C LEU A 372 23.26 -6.17 -25.17
N HIS A 373 23.78 -6.84 -26.19
CA HIS A 373 25.00 -7.64 -26.18
C HIS A 373 26.15 -6.84 -26.80
N ILE A 374 27.21 -6.61 -26.02
CA ILE A 374 28.30 -5.66 -26.30
C ILE A 374 29.63 -6.28 -25.85
N ASP A 375 30.17 -7.21 -26.64
CA ASP A 375 31.40 -7.92 -26.29
C ASP A 375 32.64 -7.02 -26.21
N GLY A 376 32.63 -5.87 -26.90
CA GLY A 376 33.73 -4.91 -26.89
C GLY A 376 34.00 -4.29 -25.52
N LEU A 377 33.07 -4.36 -24.57
CA LEU A 377 33.22 -3.81 -23.22
C LEU A 377 34.06 -4.67 -22.28
N ASP A 378 34.49 -5.88 -22.66
CA ASP A 378 35.22 -6.83 -21.78
C ASP A 378 36.46 -6.22 -21.12
N GLU A 379 37.18 -5.35 -21.83
CA GLU A 379 38.40 -4.67 -21.35
C GLU A 379 38.11 -3.48 -20.43
N ASP A 380 36.88 -2.97 -20.44
CA ASP A 380 36.44 -1.79 -19.71
C ASP A 380 35.66 -2.16 -18.43
N LEU A 381 35.51 -3.45 -18.14
CA LEU A 381 34.91 -3.97 -16.91
C LEU A 381 35.84 -3.74 -15.70
N LEU A 382 35.27 -3.26 -14.59
CA LEU A 382 35.98 -3.17 -13.31
C LEU A 382 36.30 -4.57 -12.75
N ALA A 383 37.11 -4.62 -11.69
CA ALA A 383 37.58 -5.88 -11.10
C ALA A 383 36.44 -6.83 -10.63
N ASP A 384 35.28 -6.28 -10.26
CA ASP A 384 34.06 -7.04 -9.93
C ASP A 384 33.34 -7.60 -11.17
N ARG A 385 33.66 -7.07 -12.36
CA ARG A 385 33.03 -7.36 -13.65
C ARG A 385 31.51 -7.14 -13.65
N GLU A 386 31.01 -6.28 -12.74
CA GLU A 386 29.60 -5.88 -12.64
C GLU A 386 29.41 -4.38 -12.91
N ARG A 387 30.52 -3.65 -13.05
CA ARG A 387 30.53 -2.21 -13.30
C ARG A 387 31.45 -1.89 -14.46
N ILE A 388 31.09 -0.83 -15.18
CA ILE A 388 31.81 -0.36 -16.37
C ILE A 388 32.66 0.84 -15.97
N THR A 389 33.91 0.88 -16.44
CA THR A 389 34.84 1.98 -16.18
C THR A 389 34.41 3.24 -16.91
N GLU A 390 34.17 4.33 -16.18
CA GLU A 390 33.75 5.61 -16.76
C GLU A 390 34.86 6.32 -17.54
N GLY A 391 34.45 7.15 -18.51
CA GLY A 391 35.36 8.05 -19.22
C GLY A 391 36.22 7.42 -20.32
N THR A 392 35.91 6.19 -20.74
CA THR A 392 36.59 5.54 -21.87
C THR A 392 35.85 5.83 -23.20
N PRO A 393 36.53 5.74 -24.35
CA PRO A 393 35.89 5.92 -25.67
C PRO A 393 34.69 4.97 -25.87
N LYS A 394 34.80 3.73 -25.39
CA LYS A 394 33.72 2.73 -25.44
C LYS A 394 32.49 3.16 -24.63
N VAL A 395 32.68 3.77 -23.47
CA VAL A 395 31.56 4.31 -22.68
C VAL A 395 30.89 5.51 -23.36
N ALA A 396 31.65 6.37 -24.04
CA ALA A 396 31.08 7.47 -24.80
C ALA A 396 30.18 6.97 -25.95
N GLU A 397 30.56 5.88 -26.62
CA GLU A 397 29.71 5.23 -27.62
C GLU A 397 28.48 4.56 -26.99
N LEU A 398 28.64 3.92 -25.82
CA LEU A 398 27.55 3.29 -25.08
C LEU A 398 26.50 4.31 -24.64
N GLU A 399 26.93 5.48 -24.16
CA GLU A 399 26.04 6.60 -23.83
C GLU A 399 25.16 6.99 -25.02
N ILE A 400 25.77 7.17 -26.19
CA ILE A 400 25.04 7.54 -27.41
C ILE A 400 24.03 6.45 -27.78
N LEU A 401 24.46 5.19 -27.74
CA LEU A 401 23.60 4.04 -28.01
C LEU A 401 22.40 4.02 -27.05
N GLN A 402 22.63 4.13 -25.73
CA GLN A 402 21.59 4.11 -24.71
C GLN A 402 20.55 5.21 -24.92
N ASN A 403 21.00 6.44 -25.18
CA ASN A 403 20.11 7.56 -25.42
C ASN A 403 19.29 7.38 -26.71
N ALA A 404 19.90 6.87 -27.78
CA ALA A 404 19.21 6.62 -29.04
C ALA A 404 18.10 5.58 -28.90
N VAL A 405 18.41 4.41 -28.33
CA VAL A 405 17.44 3.31 -28.16
C VAL A 405 16.30 3.69 -27.21
N TYR A 406 16.62 4.45 -26.16
CA TYR A 406 15.62 4.96 -25.23
C TYR A 406 14.69 5.97 -25.89
N LYS A 407 15.21 6.95 -26.63
CA LYS A 407 14.41 7.95 -27.37
C LYS A 407 13.49 7.27 -28.39
N ALA A 408 13.97 6.24 -29.08
CA ALA A 408 13.17 5.47 -30.04
C ALA A 408 11.96 4.79 -29.37
N ILE A 409 12.20 4.04 -28.28
CA ILE A 409 11.12 3.35 -27.54
C ILE A 409 10.16 4.34 -26.86
N ASN A 410 10.68 5.45 -26.31
CA ASN A 410 9.84 6.48 -25.71
C ASN A 410 8.88 7.10 -26.73
N LYS A 411 9.34 7.36 -27.96
CA LYS A 411 8.46 7.83 -29.04
C LYS A 411 7.41 6.78 -29.42
N ALA A 412 7.82 5.52 -29.56
CA ALA A 412 6.91 4.43 -29.89
C ALA A 412 5.80 4.27 -28.82
N GLN A 413 6.16 4.33 -27.54
CA GLN A 413 5.22 4.27 -26.42
C GLN A 413 4.21 5.42 -26.47
N ARG A 414 4.67 6.65 -26.73
CA ARG A 414 3.79 7.82 -26.90
C ARG A 414 2.83 7.66 -28.09
N SER A 415 3.32 7.16 -29.22
CA SER A 415 2.47 6.93 -30.41
C SER A 415 1.42 5.84 -30.18
N LEU A 416 1.77 4.73 -29.53
CA LEU A 416 0.81 3.68 -29.14
C LEU A 416 -0.27 4.22 -28.20
N TYR A 417 0.12 5.14 -27.35
CA TYR A 417 -0.76 5.78 -26.39
C TYR A 417 -1.72 6.79 -27.02
N ASP A 418 -1.21 7.65 -27.91
CA ASP A 418 -2.02 8.61 -28.66
C ASP A 418 -3.04 7.90 -29.56
N ALA A 419 -2.65 6.78 -30.18
CA ALA A 419 -3.57 5.93 -30.96
C ALA A 419 -4.70 5.36 -30.10
N LYS A 420 -4.39 4.87 -28.88
CA LYS A 420 -5.41 4.39 -27.92
C LYS A 420 -6.38 5.50 -27.50
N GLN A 421 -5.90 6.74 -27.35
CA GLN A 421 -6.76 7.89 -27.02
C GLN A 421 -7.74 8.25 -28.14
N GLN A 422 -7.30 8.17 -29.40
CA GLN A 422 -8.17 8.46 -30.54
C GLN A 422 -9.28 7.41 -30.72
N GLU A 423 -9.03 6.16 -30.32
CA GLU A 423 -10.04 5.08 -30.33
C GLU A 423 -10.97 5.12 -29.10
N ALA A 424 -10.52 5.67 -27.98
CA ALA A 424 -11.23 5.73 -26.72
C ALA A 424 -12.22 6.93 -26.67
N LYS A 425 -13.46 6.73 -27.12
CA LYS A 425 -14.59 7.61 -26.75
C LYS A 425 -14.92 7.45 -25.27
N PHE A 426 -14.33 8.24 -24.38
CA PHE A 426 -14.73 8.27 -22.98
C PHE A 426 -14.85 9.71 -22.45
N ASP A 427 -15.96 9.98 -21.77
CA ASP A 427 -16.21 11.18 -20.96
C ASP A 427 -15.50 11.03 -19.60
N TYR A 428 -14.17 10.95 -19.58
CA TYR A 428 -13.42 10.97 -18.32
C TYR A 428 -13.35 12.40 -17.76
N ILE A 429 -13.63 12.56 -16.46
CA ILE A 429 -13.56 13.86 -15.76
C ILE A 429 -12.12 14.41 -15.77
N PHE A 430 -11.14 13.52 -15.66
CA PHE A 430 -9.72 13.85 -15.71
C PHE A 430 -9.10 13.37 -17.02
N PRO A 431 -7.96 13.97 -17.45
CA PRO A 431 -7.18 13.42 -18.55
C PRO A 431 -6.41 12.20 -18.04
N VAL A 432 -7.12 11.15 -17.59
CA VAL A 432 -6.55 9.88 -17.11
C VAL A 432 -5.66 9.23 -18.17
N MET A 433 -5.97 9.57 -19.42
CA MET A 433 -5.17 9.27 -20.58
C MET A 433 -4.13 10.36 -20.88
N SER A 434 -3.60 11.15 -19.95
CA SER A 434 -2.42 12.01 -20.20
C SER A 434 -1.26 11.62 -19.29
N PRO A 435 -0.09 11.20 -19.83
CA PRO A 435 1.03 10.79 -19.01
C PRO A 435 1.54 11.96 -18.18
N SER A 436 1.84 13.09 -18.82
CA SER A 436 2.42 14.26 -18.16
C SER A 436 1.47 15.06 -17.29
N LEU A 437 0.16 14.97 -17.53
CA LEU A 437 -0.83 15.76 -16.76
C LEU A 437 -1.52 14.94 -15.66
N PHE A 438 -1.42 13.61 -15.72
CA PHE A 438 -2.14 12.74 -14.80
C PHE A 438 -1.29 11.58 -14.29
N MET A 439 -0.80 10.69 -15.17
CA MET A 439 -0.15 9.45 -14.73
C MET A 439 1.19 9.66 -14.04
N GLU A 440 2.08 10.50 -14.60
CA GLU A 440 3.39 10.80 -14.03
C GLU A 440 3.26 11.52 -12.68
N PRO A 441 2.44 12.58 -12.55
CA PRO A 441 2.16 13.19 -11.26
C PRO A 441 1.55 12.22 -10.23
N LEU A 442 0.59 11.39 -10.65
CA LEU A 442 -0.06 10.43 -9.77
C LEU A 442 0.91 9.35 -9.31
N ALA A 443 1.76 8.84 -10.20
CA ALA A 443 2.80 7.86 -9.86
C ALA A 443 3.79 8.44 -8.86
N ALA A 444 4.24 9.68 -9.05
CA ALA A 444 5.11 10.38 -8.13
C ALA A 444 4.47 10.55 -6.74
N LEU A 445 3.19 10.92 -6.68
CA LEU A 445 2.42 10.93 -5.43
C LEU A 445 2.34 9.54 -4.78
N TRP A 446 2.12 8.50 -5.57
CA TRP A 446 2.01 7.12 -5.07
C TRP A 446 3.31 6.63 -4.44
N VAL A 447 4.43 6.81 -5.14
CA VAL A 447 5.76 6.48 -4.63
C VAL A 447 6.04 7.28 -3.36
N LYS A 448 5.71 8.58 -3.37
CA LYS A 448 5.95 9.46 -2.22
C LYS A 448 5.19 9.02 -0.97
N ASN A 449 3.96 8.52 -1.13
CA ASN A 449 3.11 8.08 -0.03
C ASN A 449 3.37 6.62 0.40
N GLY A 450 4.52 6.04 0.00
CA GLY A 450 4.97 4.73 0.49
C GLY A 450 4.20 3.55 -0.09
N ALA A 451 3.59 3.70 -1.27
CA ALA A 451 2.93 2.60 -1.97
C ALA A 451 3.96 1.51 -2.31
N GLN A 452 3.81 0.32 -1.73
CA GLN A 452 4.60 -0.87 -2.07
C GLN A 452 3.80 -1.91 -2.87
N GLU A 453 2.48 -1.76 -3.01
CA GLU A 453 1.60 -2.66 -3.77
C GLU A 453 0.42 -1.88 -4.41
N GLU A 454 -0.14 -2.41 -5.51
CA GLU A 454 -1.43 -1.99 -6.06
C GLU A 454 -2.56 -2.42 -5.11
N LEU A 455 -3.14 -1.47 -4.37
CA LEU A 455 -4.43 -1.66 -3.73
C LEU A 455 -5.49 -0.87 -4.47
N GLY A 456 -6.23 -1.54 -5.35
CA GLY A 456 -7.60 -1.19 -5.75
C GLY A 456 -7.86 0.15 -6.43
N PHE A 457 -6.86 0.99 -6.70
CA PHE A 457 -7.05 2.28 -7.34
C PHE A 457 -7.32 2.10 -8.84
N ASP A 458 -8.54 2.39 -9.28
CA ASP A 458 -8.88 2.39 -10.70
C ASP A 458 -8.34 3.65 -11.37
N PHE A 459 -7.22 3.50 -12.06
CA PHE A 459 -6.59 4.56 -12.85
C PHE A 459 -7.46 5.09 -13.99
N LYS A 460 -8.43 4.31 -14.46
CA LYS A 460 -9.31 4.70 -15.57
C LYS A 460 -10.49 5.53 -15.07
N ASP A 461 -10.92 5.33 -13.82
CA ASP A 461 -11.97 6.12 -13.19
C ASP A 461 -11.60 6.48 -11.74
N PRO A 462 -10.65 7.42 -11.56
CA PRO A 462 -10.18 7.81 -10.23
C PRO A 462 -11.32 8.43 -9.43
N LYS A 463 -11.80 7.69 -8.43
CA LYS A 463 -12.87 8.16 -7.56
C LYS A 463 -12.38 9.33 -6.70
N ILE A 464 -13.18 10.37 -6.67
CA ILE A 464 -13.00 11.50 -5.75
C ILE A 464 -13.89 11.25 -4.54
N ASN A 465 -13.26 11.03 -3.38
CA ASN A 465 -13.95 10.76 -2.13
C ASN A 465 -13.97 12.02 -1.26
N THR A 466 -15.13 12.66 -1.15
CA THR A 466 -15.30 13.82 -0.28
C THR A 466 -15.65 13.36 1.13
N GLN A 467 -14.86 13.76 2.11
CA GLN A 467 -15.00 13.30 3.50
C GLN A 467 -14.57 14.37 4.51
N PRO A 468 -15.11 14.34 5.74
CA PRO A 468 -14.63 15.22 6.81
C PRO A 468 -13.25 14.74 7.28
N ILE A 469 -12.22 15.59 7.13
CA ILE A 469 -10.85 15.29 7.59
C ILE A 469 -10.51 16.12 8.82
N SER A 470 -10.25 17.42 8.63
CA SER A 470 -10.00 18.37 9.72
C SER A 470 -9.98 19.78 9.16
N LYS A 471 -10.35 20.78 9.96
CA LYS A 471 -10.23 22.20 9.58
C LYS A 471 -8.78 22.63 9.38
N SER A 472 -7.80 21.97 10.01
CA SER A 472 -6.37 22.28 9.91
C SER A 472 -5.67 21.60 8.73
N GLU A 473 -6.29 20.56 8.17
CA GLU A 473 -5.71 19.80 7.05
C GLU A 473 -5.96 20.51 5.72
N HIS A 474 -5.16 20.14 4.72
CA HIS A 474 -5.24 20.68 3.37
C HIS A 474 -6.61 20.45 2.73
N VAL A 475 -6.94 21.24 1.70
CA VAL A 475 -8.20 21.11 0.96
C VAL A 475 -8.41 19.74 0.30
N SER A 476 -7.31 19.07 -0.04
CA SER A 476 -7.30 17.72 -0.61
C SER A 476 -6.09 16.95 -0.10
N THR A 477 -6.23 15.63 -0.03
CA THR A 477 -5.17 14.70 0.37
C THR A 477 -5.19 13.47 -0.52
N PHE A 478 -4.06 12.78 -0.61
CA PHE A 478 -3.94 11.55 -1.36
C PHE A 478 -3.49 10.41 -0.45
N SER A 479 -4.09 9.24 -0.63
CA SER A 479 -3.65 8.02 0.06
C SER A 479 -3.70 6.83 -0.89
N VAL A 480 -2.75 5.92 -0.74
CA VAL A 480 -2.59 4.76 -1.61
C VAL A 480 -3.85 3.88 -1.64
N SER A 481 -4.50 3.67 -0.49
CA SER A 481 -5.68 2.80 -0.37
C SER A 481 -6.97 3.43 -0.88
N ASP A 482 -7.17 4.73 -0.62
CA ASP A 482 -8.48 5.37 -0.79
C ASP A 482 -8.50 6.43 -1.91
N GLY A 483 -7.35 6.64 -2.57
CA GLY A 483 -7.22 7.55 -3.70
C GLY A 483 -7.26 9.03 -3.32
N PHE A 484 -7.96 9.82 -4.15
CA PHE A 484 -8.15 11.25 -3.96
C PHE A 484 -9.22 11.53 -2.91
N LYS A 485 -8.84 12.27 -1.86
CA LYS A 485 -9.74 12.69 -0.78
C LYS A 485 -9.90 14.20 -0.75
N ILE A 486 -11.15 14.67 -0.77
CA ILE A 486 -11.47 16.10 -0.60
C ILE A 486 -11.91 16.35 0.83
N ASN A 487 -11.28 17.33 1.47
CA ASN A 487 -11.56 17.69 2.86
C ASN A 487 -12.81 18.58 2.94
N SER A 488 -13.95 17.99 3.28
CA SER A 488 -15.21 18.74 3.41
C SER A 488 -15.20 19.73 4.57
N LEU A 489 -14.30 19.58 5.55
CA LEU A 489 -14.13 20.51 6.67
C LEU A 489 -13.17 21.66 6.36
N HIS A 490 -12.56 21.69 5.16
CA HIS A 490 -11.67 22.77 4.78
C HIS A 490 -12.43 24.11 4.71
N PRO A 491 -11.90 25.22 5.26
CA PRO A 491 -12.61 26.50 5.36
C PRO A 491 -13.18 27.05 4.05
N TYR A 492 -12.44 26.87 2.95
CA TYR A 492 -12.89 27.34 1.64
C TYR A 492 -14.01 26.46 1.07
N TYR A 493 -13.97 25.14 1.32
CA TYR A 493 -15.03 24.22 0.90
C TYR A 493 -16.34 24.54 1.66
N GLN A 494 -16.24 24.74 2.98
CA GLN A 494 -17.36 25.15 3.83
C GLN A 494 -17.96 26.50 3.38
N LYS A 495 -17.10 27.46 3.01
CA LYS A 495 -17.57 28.73 2.42
C LYS A 495 -18.41 28.50 1.17
N LEU A 496 -17.90 27.71 0.22
CA LEU A 496 -18.60 27.45 -1.04
C LEU A 496 -19.94 26.78 -0.80
N GLN A 497 -20.01 25.79 0.10
CA GLN A 497 -21.27 25.15 0.47
C GLN A 497 -22.28 26.14 1.05
N HIS A 498 -21.83 27.02 1.95
CA HIS A 498 -22.68 28.04 2.55
C HIS A 498 -23.20 29.06 1.53
N GLU A 499 -22.33 29.57 0.64
CA GLU A 499 -22.71 30.56 -0.37
C GLU A 499 -23.62 29.98 -1.47
N LEU A 500 -23.39 28.73 -1.86
CA LEU A 500 -24.12 28.08 -2.96
C LEU A 500 -25.43 27.44 -2.51
N GLY A 501 -25.57 27.09 -1.23
CA GLY A 501 -26.74 26.42 -0.67
C GLY A 501 -26.97 25.02 -1.26
N SER A 502 -28.22 24.54 -1.20
CA SER A 502 -28.60 23.20 -1.66
C SER A 502 -29.26 23.22 -3.05
N GLY A 503 -28.93 22.26 -3.92
CA GLY A 503 -29.58 22.07 -5.21
C GLY A 503 -28.66 21.47 -6.28
N LYS A 504 -29.21 21.22 -7.48
CA LYS A 504 -28.43 20.63 -8.59
C LYS A 504 -27.32 21.54 -9.09
N ILE A 505 -27.57 22.86 -9.12
CA ILE A 505 -26.59 23.85 -9.57
C ILE A 505 -25.46 23.98 -8.55
N SER A 506 -25.79 24.00 -7.25
CA SER A 506 -24.76 24.04 -6.20
C SER A 506 -23.94 22.76 -6.16
N ALA A 507 -24.57 21.59 -6.29
CA ALA A 507 -23.87 20.32 -6.39
C ALA A 507 -22.89 20.28 -7.58
N LYS A 508 -23.29 20.82 -8.74
CA LYS A 508 -22.41 20.94 -9.90
C LYS A 508 -21.22 21.87 -9.62
N ALA A 509 -21.46 23.05 -9.04
CA ALA A 509 -20.40 23.99 -8.71
C ALA A 509 -19.41 23.44 -7.66
N ILE A 510 -19.90 22.70 -6.66
CA ILE A 510 -19.06 21.98 -5.70
C ILE A 510 -18.23 20.91 -6.42
N ARG A 511 -18.83 20.18 -7.37
CA ARG A 511 -18.10 19.17 -8.15
C ARG A 511 -16.96 19.79 -8.99
N GLU A 512 -17.16 20.96 -9.59
CA GLU A 512 -16.07 21.67 -10.28
C GLU A 512 -14.94 22.06 -9.31
N PHE A 513 -15.28 22.44 -8.07
CA PHE A 513 -14.27 22.71 -7.06
C PHE A 513 -13.51 21.46 -6.63
N GLU A 514 -14.18 20.31 -6.48
CA GLU A 514 -13.52 19.03 -6.19
C GLU A 514 -12.49 18.67 -7.27
N ILE A 515 -12.77 18.94 -8.55
CA ILE A 515 -11.82 18.73 -9.66
C ILE A 515 -10.60 19.65 -9.52
N ILE A 516 -10.81 20.92 -9.15
CA ILE A 516 -9.71 21.86 -8.86
C ILE A 516 -8.87 21.34 -7.69
N ALA A 517 -9.50 20.86 -6.62
CA ALA A 517 -8.81 20.32 -5.46
C ALA A 517 -7.99 19.05 -5.76
N VAL A 518 -8.46 18.18 -6.67
CA VAL A 518 -7.63 17.06 -7.19
C VAL A 518 -6.47 17.58 -8.05
N SER A 519 -6.70 18.64 -8.83
CA SER A 519 -5.63 19.26 -9.64
C SER A 519 -4.49 19.81 -8.77
N GLU A 520 -4.78 20.26 -7.54
CA GLU A 520 -3.75 20.64 -6.56
C GLU A 520 -2.86 19.45 -6.16
N LEU A 521 -3.44 18.25 -6.02
CA LEU A 521 -2.67 17.03 -5.74
C LEU A 521 -1.83 16.62 -6.95
N LEU A 522 -2.40 16.63 -8.15
CA LEU A 522 -1.62 16.37 -9.37
C LEU A 522 -0.49 17.41 -9.54
N PHE A 523 -0.70 18.66 -9.16
CA PHE A 523 0.37 19.64 -9.13
C PHE A 523 1.46 19.27 -8.12
N GLU A 524 1.10 18.84 -6.91
CA GLU A 524 2.06 18.32 -5.92
C GLU A 524 2.89 17.15 -6.48
N GLY A 525 2.20 16.18 -7.11
CA GLY A 525 2.82 15.06 -7.79
C GLY A 525 3.81 15.48 -8.87
N HIS A 526 3.42 16.44 -9.69
CA HIS A 526 4.29 16.96 -10.75
C HIS A 526 5.54 17.65 -10.19
N LEU A 527 5.45 18.33 -9.04
CA LEU A 527 6.64 18.89 -8.39
C LEU A 527 7.61 17.81 -7.92
N TYR A 528 7.10 16.69 -7.40
CA TYR A 528 7.96 15.55 -7.06
C TYR A 528 8.57 14.90 -8.30
N ASP A 529 7.80 14.78 -9.38
CA ASP A 529 8.27 14.28 -10.68
C ASP A 529 9.41 15.15 -11.26
N LEU A 530 9.34 16.48 -11.07
CA LEU A 530 10.43 17.41 -11.40
C LEU A 530 11.64 17.36 -10.44
N GLY A 531 11.66 16.43 -9.48
CA GLY A 531 12.76 16.29 -8.53
C GLY A 531 12.82 17.38 -7.45
N VAL A 532 11.75 18.15 -7.24
CA VAL A 532 11.70 19.19 -6.20
C VAL A 532 11.73 18.53 -4.82
N SER A 533 12.58 19.04 -3.92
CA SER A 533 12.72 18.46 -2.58
C SER A 533 11.42 18.52 -1.75
N ASP A 534 11.20 17.52 -0.89
CA ASP A 534 10.00 17.43 -0.02
C ASP A 534 9.75 18.71 0.78
N GLN A 535 10.81 19.32 1.32
CA GLN A 535 10.70 20.57 2.06
C GLN A 535 10.19 21.73 1.18
N GLN A 536 10.64 21.81 -0.07
CA GLN A 536 10.20 22.84 -1.01
C GLN A 536 8.76 22.59 -1.47
N VAL A 537 8.41 21.33 -1.79
CA VAL A 537 7.04 20.95 -2.16
C VAL A 537 6.06 21.29 -1.04
N ARG A 538 6.34 20.86 0.21
CA ARG A 538 5.52 21.20 1.38
C ARG A 538 5.33 22.71 1.53
N ARG A 539 6.39 23.51 1.36
CA ARG A 539 6.30 24.97 1.46
C ARG A 539 5.40 25.58 0.38
N ILE A 540 5.48 25.07 -0.85
CA ILE A 540 4.63 25.51 -1.97
C ILE A 540 3.17 25.15 -1.69
N MET A 541 2.91 23.90 -1.30
CA MET A 541 1.55 23.42 -1.02
C MET A 541 0.91 24.14 0.18
N LEU A 542 1.67 24.37 1.26
CA LEU A 542 1.20 25.17 2.40
C LEU A 542 0.84 26.60 2.00
N TRP A 543 1.65 27.24 1.15
CA TRP A 543 1.35 28.59 0.68
C TRP A 543 0.05 28.64 -0.17
N ARG A 544 -0.19 27.61 -1.00
CA ARG A 544 -1.41 27.49 -1.81
C ARG A 544 -2.64 27.21 -0.94
N ASP A 545 -2.52 26.36 0.07
CA ASP A 545 -3.59 26.09 1.04
C ASP A 545 -3.96 27.36 1.83
N ASP A 546 -2.95 28.11 2.29
CA ASP A 546 -3.13 29.41 2.94
C ASP A 546 -3.87 30.42 2.06
N LEU A 547 -3.65 30.40 0.74
CA LEU A 547 -4.40 31.24 -0.19
C LEU A 547 -5.90 30.88 -0.17
N TYR A 548 -6.26 29.60 -0.22
CA TYR A 548 -7.66 29.18 -0.12
C TYR A 548 -8.28 29.59 1.23
N ARG A 549 -7.54 29.45 2.33
CA ARG A 549 -7.96 29.93 3.66
C ARG A 549 -8.14 31.45 3.70
N LYS A 550 -7.29 32.22 3.01
CA LYS A 550 -7.45 33.68 2.93
C LYS A 550 -8.64 34.08 2.06
N LEU A 551 -8.91 33.33 0.99
CA LEU A 551 -10.09 33.56 0.15
C LEU A 551 -11.40 33.22 0.89
N SER A 552 -11.37 32.32 1.88
CA SER A 552 -12.54 32.07 2.72
C SER A 552 -12.89 33.26 3.63
N GLN A 553 -11.88 34.03 4.05
CA GLN A 553 -12.01 35.17 4.98
C GLN A 553 -12.69 36.42 4.39
N ARG A 554 -12.99 36.45 3.09
CA ARG A 554 -13.61 37.62 2.43
C ARG A 554 -15.08 37.81 2.82
N ASP A 555 -15.75 36.75 3.27
CA ASP A 555 -17.09 36.83 3.85
C ASP A 555 -16.98 36.95 5.39
N LYS A 556 -17.33 38.13 5.92
CA LYS A 556 -17.25 38.43 7.35
C LYS A 556 -18.23 37.61 8.19
N LYS A 557 -19.28 37.02 7.58
CA LYS A 557 -20.29 36.23 8.28
C LYS A 557 -20.04 34.73 8.23
N ASN A 558 -18.99 34.28 7.53
CA ASN A 558 -18.64 32.88 7.49
C ASN A 558 -18.18 32.39 8.88
N PRO A 559 -18.68 31.23 9.38
CA PRO A 559 -18.25 30.65 10.66
C PRO A 559 -16.74 30.52 10.84
N TYR A 560 -15.98 30.24 9.77
CA TYR A 560 -14.52 30.21 9.82
C TYR A 560 -13.92 31.59 10.08
N THR A 561 -14.40 32.64 9.40
CA THR A 561 -13.93 34.01 9.62
C THR A 561 -14.21 34.44 11.05
N LEU A 562 -15.40 34.12 11.57
CA LEU A 562 -15.82 34.46 12.93
C LEU A 562 -14.96 33.75 13.99
N THR A 563 -14.72 32.45 13.81
CA THR A 563 -13.91 31.65 14.76
C THR A 563 -12.44 32.06 14.77
N GLN A 564 -11.87 32.40 13.60
CA GLN A 564 -10.53 32.97 13.48
C GLN A 564 -10.46 34.36 14.12
N ASN A 565 -11.42 35.24 13.83
CA ASN A 565 -11.48 36.57 14.45
C ASN A 565 -11.58 36.48 15.97
N LEU A 566 -12.38 35.55 16.51
CA LEU A 566 -12.48 35.31 17.94
C LEU A 566 -11.15 34.84 18.52
N MET A 567 -10.48 33.90 17.85
CA MET A 567 -9.18 33.39 18.28
C MET A 567 -8.10 34.48 18.27
N ASP A 568 -8.01 35.27 17.20
CA ASP A 568 -7.06 36.38 17.08
C ASP A 568 -7.37 37.50 18.09
N ALA A 569 -8.65 37.82 18.28
CA ALA A 569 -9.07 38.83 19.24
C ALA A 569 -8.78 38.40 20.68
N SER A 570 -8.75 37.10 20.99
CA SER A 570 -8.40 36.59 22.34
C SER A 570 -6.97 36.95 22.80
N TYR A 571 -6.08 37.33 21.87
CA TYR A 571 -4.74 37.88 22.19
C TYR A 571 -4.77 39.36 22.55
N LYS A 572 -5.88 40.07 22.30
CA LYS A 572 -6.03 41.51 22.49
C LYS A 572 -7.01 41.76 23.65
N SER A 573 -6.55 42.43 24.70
CA SER A 573 -7.41 42.71 25.87
C SER A 573 -8.49 43.74 25.57
N GLY A 574 -9.67 43.57 26.18
CA GLY A 574 -10.76 44.54 26.18
C GLY A 574 -11.68 44.41 24.97
N GLU A 575 -12.02 45.56 24.37
CA GLU A 575 -13.04 45.71 23.32
C GLU A 575 -12.93 44.73 22.13
N PRO A 576 -11.73 44.41 21.58
CA PRO A 576 -11.65 43.50 20.45
C PRO A 576 -12.17 42.09 20.75
N PHE A 577 -11.85 41.55 21.93
CA PHE A 577 -12.26 40.19 22.30
C PHE A 577 -13.77 40.12 22.55
N GLU A 578 -14.31 41.10 23.26
CA GLU A 578 -15.76 41.23 23.50
C GLU A 578 -16.54 41.40 22.20
N THR A 579 -16.03 42.19 21.26
CA THR A 579 -16.69 42.43 19.97
C THR A 579 -16.76 41.14 19.15
N ALA A 580 -15.65 40.40 19.06
CA ALA A 580 -15.64 39.11 18.37
C ALA A 580 -16.55 38.08 19.06
N LEU A 581 -16.63 38.10 20.39
CA LEU A 581 -17.52 37.25 21.16
C LEU A 581 -19.00 37.53 20.83
N VAL A 582 -19.38 38.80 20.77
CA VAL A 582 -20.74 39.22 20.39
C VAL A 582 -21.08 38.76 18.97
N GLU A 583 -20.14 38.86 18.03
CA GLU A 583 -20.36 38.40 16.66
C GLU A 583 -20.64 36.88 16.61
N VAL A 584 -19.84 36.07 17.30
CA VAL A 584 -20.04 34.61 17.38
C VAL A 584 -21.35 34.25 18.07
N LEU A 585 -21.67 34.89 19.20
CA LEU A 585 -22.90 34.61 19.95
C LEU A 585 -24.17 34.99 19.17
N LYS A 586 -24.13 36.10 18.42
CA LYS A 586 -25.20 36.46 17.48
C LYS A 586 -25.36 35.43 16.39
N GLU A 587 -24.24 34.90 15.87
CA GLU A 587 -24.25 33.90 14.82
C GLU A 587 -24.80 32.53 15.29
N ILE A 588 -24.62 32.20 16.58
CA ILE A 588 -25.27 31.05 17.24
C ILE A 588 -26.79 31.28 17.39
N GLY A 589 -27.25 32.54 17.40
CA GLY A 589 -28.67 32.92 17.47
C GLY A 589 -29.06 33.67 18.74
N PHE A 590 -28.11 34.00 19.62
CA PHE A 590 -28.39 34.80 20.80
C PHE A 590 -28.59 36.28 20.47
N ASN A 591 -29.34 36.98 21.32
CA ASN A 591 -29.26 38.44 21.35
C ASN A 591 -28.14 38.87 22.30
N ALA A 592 -26.97 39.21 21.74
CA ALA A 592 -25.79 39.59 22.50
C ALA A 592 -25.42 41.07 22.30
N GLU A 593 -25.03 41.73 23.38
CA GLU A 593 -24.57 43.12 23.40
C GLU A 593 -23.45 43.33 24.43
N ARG A 594 -22.64 44.37 24.23
CA ARG A 594 -21.63 44.76 25.23
C ARG A 594 -22.32 45.66 26.24
N ASP A 595 -22.13 45.41 27.54
CA ASP A 595 -22.73 46.27 28.57
C ASP A 595 -21.98 47.62 28.60
N GLY A 596 -22.64 48.67 28.13
CA GLY A 596 -22.04 49.96 27.77
C GLY A 596 -21.63 50.88 28.93
N ALA A 597 -21.54 50.37 30.16
CA ALA A 597 -21.05 51.16 31.28
C ALA A 597 -19.52 51.26 31.26
N SER A 598 -18.99 52.49 31.15
CA SER A 598 -17.55 52.76 31.22
C SER A 598 -16.92 52.09 32.44
N GLY A 599 -16.10 51.06 32.22
CA GLY A 599 -15.40 50.30 33.26
C GLY A 599 -15.87 48.85 33.48
N LYS A 600 -16.99 48.41 32.88
CA LYS A 600 -17.43 47.00 32.89
C LYS A 600 -17.02 46.30 31.59
N LYS A 601 -16.45 45.10 31.69
CA LYS A 601 -15.85 44.34 30.58
C LYS A 601 -16.64 43.05 30.32
N ASP A 602 -17.95 43.19 30.12
CA ASP A 602 -18.88 42.06 30.06
C ASP A 602 -19.72 42.09 28.79
N VAL A 603 -19.95 40.90 28.23
CA VAL A 603 -20.91 40.69 27.15
C VAL A 603 -22.20 40.14 27.75
N PHE A 604 -23.28 40.91 27.65
CA PHE A 604 -24.61 40.50 28.08
C PHE A 604 -25.32 39.75 26.95
N VAL A 605 -25.96 38.65 27.29
CA VAL A 605 -26.56 37.74 26.32
C VAL A 605 -27.94 37.34 26.80
N LYS A 606 -28.93 37.44 25.92
CA LYS A 606 -30.29 36.93 26.14
C LYS A 606 -30.66 35.88 25.11
N ALA A 607 -31.07 34.72 25.57
CA ALA A 607 -31.64 33.64 24.77
C ALA A 607 -33.16 33.69 24.82
N TYR A 608 -33.79 33.60 23.65
CA TYR A 608 -35.23 33.41 23.54
C TYR A 608 -35.53 31.95 23.21
N CYS A 609 -36.26 31.27 24.08
CA CYS A 609 -36.56 29.84 24.03
C CYS A 609 -38.08 29.63 23.96
N GLY A 610 -38.73 30.18 22.93
CA GLY A 610 -40.19 30.26 22.87
C GLY A 610 -40.72 31.32 23.83
N ASP A 611 -41.59 30.92 24.76
CA ASP A 611 -42.17 31.81 25.79
C ASP A 611 -41.22 32.05 26.97
N GLU A 612 -40.18 31.24 27.12
CA GLU A 612 -39.17 31.38 28.15
C GLU A 612 -37.90 32.09 27.63
N SER A 613 -37.14 32.70 28.53
CA SER A 613 -35.84 33.29 28.21
C SER A 613 -34.87 33.12 29.36
N TYR A 614 -33.59 32.99 29.05
CA TYR A 614 -32.51 33.05 30.04
C TYR A 614 -31.44 34.06 29.63
N LYS A 615 -30.72 34.56 30.62
CA LYS A 615 -29.72 35.62 30.50
C LYS A 615 -28.36 35.09 30.97
N LEU A 616 -27.35 35.32 30.16
CA LEU A 616 -25.96 35.02 30.50
C LEU A 616 -25.15 36.31 30.50
N ILE A 617 -24.08 36.34 31.29
CA ILE A 617 -22.98 37.27 31.07
C ILE A 617 -21.74 36.48 30.67
N PHE A 618 -20.94 37.03 29.77
CA PHE A 618 -19.62 36.51 29.46
C PHE A 618 -18.54 37.48 29.90
N GLU A 619 -17.67 37.00 30.78
CA GLU A 619 -16.49 37.71 31.26
C GLU A 619 -15.29 37.26 30.40
N ALA A 620 -14.82 38.15 29.52
CA ALA A 620 -13.80 37.83 28.52
C ALA A 620 -12.37 38.08 29.05
N LYS A 621 -11.66 37.00 29.39
CA LYS A 621 -10.28 37.07 29.92
C LYS A 621 -9.25 36.79 28.82
N ALA A 622 -8.83 37.86 28.12
CA ALA A 622 -7.82 37.81 27.07
C ALA A 622 -6.41 37.44 27.61
N MET A 623 -5.62 36.78 26.77
CA MET A 623 -4.25 36.40 27.11
C MET A 623 -3.24 37.11 26.18
N THR A 624 -2.69 38.22 26.66
CA THR A 624 -1.80 39.12 25.90
C THR A 624 -0.39 38.59 25.65
N SER A 625 -0.03 37.45 26.26
CA SER A 625 1.26 36.79 26.00
C SER A 625 1.16 35.90 24.75
N LEU A 626 2.13 36.03 23.85
CA LEU A 626 2.32 35.19 22.66
C LEU A 626 2.78 33.75 22.99
N SER A 627 3.07 33.45 24.25
CA SER A 627 3.49 32.12 24.68
C SER A 627 2.29 31.15 24.67
N VAL A 628 2.37 30.12 23.83
CA VAL A 628 1.35 29.07 23.67
C VAL A 628 1.16 28.22 24.95
N THR A 629 2.14 28.25 25.86
CA THR A 629 2.14 27.42 27.08
C THR A 629 1.49 28.09 28.29
N LYS A 630 1.19 29.40 28.24
CA LYS A 630 0.63 30.13 29.38
C LYS A 630 -0.88 29.88 29.46
N ALA A 631 -1.38 29.53 30.64
CA ALA A 631 -2.80 29.34 30.95
C ALA A 631 -3.30 30.37 31.99
N LEU A 632 -4.59 30.70 31.96
CA LEU A 632 -5.22 31.65 32.90
C LEU A 632 -5.19 31.05 34.30
N LYS A 633 -4.55 31.75 35.24
CA LYS A 633 -4.49 31.32 36.64
C LYS A 633 -5.83 31.57 37.33
N ASN A 634 -6.05 30.86 38.44
CA ASN A 634 -7.28 30.99 39.22
C ASN A 634 -7.55 32.45 39.64
N ASP A 635 -6.55 33.09 40.26
CA ASP A 635 -6.68 34.48 40.75
C ASP A 635 -7.00 35.47 39.61
N ASP A 636 -6.46 35.24 38.41
CA ASP A 636 -6.68 36.09 37.22
C ASP A 636 -8.05 35.85 36.56
N ALA A 637 -8.74 34.75 36.89
CA ALA A 637 -10.08 34.46 36.38
C ALA A 637 -11.16 35.30 37.06
N GLU A 638 -10.91 35.78 38.28
CA GLU A 638 -11.79 36.67 39.05
C GLU A 638 -13.23 36.13 39.17
N THR A 639 -13.38 34.85 39.55
CA THR A 639 -14.68 34.15 39.71
C THR A 639 -15.70 34.92 40.55
N GLY A 640 -15.24 35.53 41.65
CA GLY A 640 -16.07 36.38 42.51
C GLY A 640 -16.53 37.66 41.82
N GLY A 641 -15.68 38.24 40.95
CA GLY A 641 -16.03 39.39 40.11
C GLY A 641 -17.13 39.03 39.10
N ALA A 642 -16.97 37.90 38.41
CA ALA A 642 -17.98 37.40 37.47
C ALA A 642 -19.35 37.17 38.15
N ASN A 643 -19.39 36.61 39.37
CA ASN A 643 -20.65 36.44 40.10
C ASN A 643 -21.27 37.78 40.53
N ALA A 644 -20.45 38.77 40.92
CA ALA A 644 -20.92 40.10 41.25
C ALA A 644 -21.52 40.79 40.02
N HIS A 645 -20.86 40.70 38.85
CA HIS A 645 -21.38 41.22 37.58
C HIS A 645 -22.69 40.54 37.17
N ARG A 646 -22.78 39.21 37.30
CA ARG A 646 -24.01 38.44 37.05
C ARG A 646 -25.18 38.96 37.88
N THR A 647 -24.93 39.17 39.18
CA THR A 647 -25.93 39.66 40.13
C THR A 647 -26.37 41.08 39.78
N ALA A 648 -25.42 41.95 39.43
CA ALA A 648 -25.71 43.33 39.03
C ALA A 648 -26.50 43.42 37.72
N ALA A 649 -26.25 42.52 36.76
CA ALA A 649 -26.95 42.46 35.48
C ALA A 649 -28.30 41.71 35.54
N GLY A 650 -28.63 41.09 36.68
CA GLY A 650 -29.82 40.23 36.80
C GLY A 650 -29.80 39.06 35.82
N ALA A 651 -28.61 38.47 35.61
CA ALA A 651 -28.41 37.32 34.74
C ALA A 651 -28.52 36.01 35.52
N ASP A 652 -28.91 34.94 34.81
CA ASP A 652 -29.08 33.61 35.40
C ASP A 652 -27.73 32.94 35.65
N HIS A 653 -26.74 33.17 34.79
CA HIS A 653 -25.42 32.55 34.88
C HIS A 653 -24.31 33.47 34.34
N ALA A 654 -23.09 33.32 34.86
CA ALA A 654 -21.88 33.94 34.30
C ALA A 654 -20.96 32.89 33.68
N VAL A 655 -20.38 33.19 32.52
CA VAL A 655 -19.42 32.34 31.83
C VAL A 655 -18.10 33.10 31.71
N ILE A 656 -17.05 32.59 32.35
CA ILE A 656 -15.70 33.11 32.19
C ILE A 656 -15.09 32.44 30.96
N ILE A 657 -14.71 33.24 29.95
CA ILE A 657 -14.14 32.72 28.70
C ILE A 657 -12.68 33.11 28.52
N SER A 658 -11.83 32.13 28.22
CA SER A 658 -10.41 32.34 27.92
C SER A 658 -9.86 31.27 26.98
N ARG A 659 -8.61 31.39 26.53
CA ARG A 659 -7.99 30.37 25.64
C ARG A 659 -7.70 29.07 26.37
N LYS A 660 -7.14 29.15 27.57
CA LYS A 660 -6.70 28.00 28.36
C LYS A 660 -6.77 28.35 29.84
N PHE A 661 -7.18 27.41 30.68
CA PHE A 661 -7.19 27.56 32.14
C PHE A 661 -6.10 26.70 32.78
N ALA A 662 -5.47 27.21 33.83
CA ALA A 662 -4.41 26.50 34.55
C ALA A 662 -4.99 25.41 35.45
N GLY A 663 -4.22 24.35 35.68
CA GLY A 663 -4.54 23.32 36.67
C GLY A 663 -5.37 22.14 36.17
N PHE A 664 -5.63 22.01 34.86
CA PHE A 664 -6.44 20.92 34.29
C PHE A 664 -5.64 19.77 33.66
N GLU A 665 -4.30 19.81 33.67
CA GLU A 665 -3.47 18.81 32.97
C GLU A 665 -3.55 17.40 33.59
N ASN A 666 -3.82 17.29 34.89
CA ASN A 666 -4.03 16.01 35.60
C ASN A 666 -4.97 16.16 36.83
N ASN A 667 -5.86 17.15 36.83
CA ASN A 667 -6.75 17.41 37.96
C ASN A 667 -8.14 17.78 37.43
N GLU A 668 -9.14 16.95 37.76
CA GLU A 668 -10.53 17.15 37.34
C GLU A 668 -11.27 18.20 38.19
N ASN A 669 -10.69 18.63 39.32
CA ASN A 669 -11.32 19.60 40.21
C ASN A 669 -10.33 20.65 40.77
N PRO A 670 -9.73 21.49 39.90
CA PRO A 670 -8.84 22.56 40.32
C PRO A 670 -9.57 23.68 41.06
N ALA A 671 -8.82 24.57 41.74
CA ALA A 671 -9.36 25.65 42.57
C ALA A 671 -10.45 26.49 41.89
N ILE A 672 -10.26 26.85 40.61
CA ILE A 672 -11.24 27.61 39.82
C ILE A 672 -12.59 26.89 39.71
N LEU A 673 -12.56 25.56 39.55
CA LEU A 673 -13.78 24.77 39.44
C LEU A 673 -14.47 24.64 40.80
N GLN A 674 -13.70 24.49 41.89
CA GLN A 674 -14.23 24.48 43.25
C GLN A 674 -14.91 25.81 43.61
N GLU A 675 -14.31 26.94 43.24
CA GLU A 675 -14.90 28.27 43.42
C GLU A 675 -16.19 28.42 42.62
N CYS A 676 -16.18 28.08 41.34
CA CYS A 676 -17.37 28.04 40.50
C CYS A 676 -18.48 27.19 41.14
N SER A 677 -18.17 25.96 41.57
CA SER A 677 -19.13 25.05 42.21
C SER A 677 -19.68 25.60 43.52
N SER A 678 -18.86 26.31 44.31
CA SER A 678 -19.32 26.93 45.56
C SER A 678 -20.35 28.04 45.32
N MET A 679 -20.26 28.74 44.19
CA MET A 679 -21.20 29.80 43.79
C MET A 679 -22.43 29.25 43.06
N GLY A 680 -22.26 28.15 42.30
CA GLY A 680 -23.32 27.42 41.61
C GLY A 680 -23.84 28.04 40.31
N ASN A 681 -23.49 29.29 40.01
CA ASN A 681 -24.00 30.06 38.86
C ASN A 681 -22.90 30.77 38.06
N VAL A 682 -21.66 30.31 38.21
CA VAL A 682 -20.52 30.74 37.42
C VAL A 682 -19.87 29.50 36.83
N SER A 683 -19.63 29.48 35.52
CA SER A 683 -18.90 28.42 34.83
C SER A 683 -17.74 28.98 34.01
N ILE A 684 -16.92 28.07 33.48
CA ILE A 684 -15.82 28.39 32.59
C ILE A 684 -16.07 27.82 31.19
N MET A 685 -15.48 28.46 30.17
CA MET A 685 -15.53 28.01 28.78
C MET A 685 -14.24 28.40 28.06
N THR A 686 -13.73 27.55 27.16
CA THR A 686 -12.60 27.92 26.29
C THR A 686 -13.08 28.56 24.99
N VAL A 687 -12.22 29.37 24.37
CA VAL A 687 -12.47 29.90 23.01
C VAL A 687 -12.67 28.76 22.01
N GLU A 688 -11.91 27.67 22.16
CA GLU A 688 -12.07 26.45 21.38
C GLU A 688 -13.47 25.83 21.52
N ALA A 689 -13.96 25.69 22.76
CA ALA A 689 -15.30 25.17 23.01
C ALA A 689 -16.39 26.04 22.36
N LEU A 690 -16.25 27.37 22.42
CA LEU A 690 -17.24 28.25 21.80
C LEU A 690 -17.21 28.16 20.27
N ASN A 691 -16.01 28.02 19.69
CA ASN A 691 -15.84 27.79 18.26
C ASN A 691 -16.51 26.48 17.83
N GLU A 692 -16.25 25.36 18.52
CA GLU A 692 -16.87 24.08 18.18
C GLU A 692 -18.39 24.09 18.38
N LEU A 693 -18.89 24.82 19.39
CA LEU A 693 -20.33 25.01 19.57
C LEU A 693 -20.96 25.76 18.38
N LEU A 694 -20.31 26.81 17.85
CA LEU A 694 -20.80 27.52 16.67
C LEU A 694 -20.97 26.55 15.49
N TYR A 695 -19.96 25.70 15.24
CA TYR A 695 -20.03 24.72 14.17
C TYR A 695 -21.16 23.70 14.40
N ALA A 696 -21.27 23.14 15.60
CA ALA A 696 -22.34 22.18 15.93
C ALA A 696 -23.74 22.78 15.75
N VAL A 697 -23.95 24.04 16.15
CA VAL A 697 -25.23 24.76 15.96
C VAL A 697 -25.50 25.02 14.48
N LYS A 698 -24.48 25.39 13.69
CA LYS A 698 -24.65 25.60 12.24
C LYS A 698 -24.99 24.32 11.49
N GLU A 699 -24.42 23.20 11.91
CA GLU A 699 -24.64 21.91 11.26
C GLU A 699 -25.99 21.29 11.63
N HIS A 700 -26.40 21.37 12.89
CA HIS A 700 -27.57 20.64 13.41
C HIS A 700 -28.74 21.52 13.86
N ALA A 701 -28.63 22.85 13.74
CA ALA A 701 -29.69 23.82 14.06
C ALA A 701 -30.28 23.68 15.48
N TYR A 702 -29.42 23.45 16.48
CA TYR A 702 -29.85 23.31 17.88
C TYR A 702 -30.57 24.55 18.41
N SER A 703 -31.62 24.31 19.20
CA SER A 703 -32.31 25.39 19.90
C SER A 703 -31.45 25.97 21.03
N LEU A 704 -31.68 27.24 21.38
CA LEU A 704 -30.96 27.89 22.48
C LEU A 704 -31.20 27.24 23.85
N ASP A 705 -32.32 26.55 24.03
CA ASP A 705 -32.60 25.78 25.25
C ASP A 705 -31.75 24.50 25.31
N THR A 706 -31.63 23.80 24.18
CA THR A 706 -30.84 22.57 24.07
C THR A 706 -29.36 22.78 24.41
N ILE A 707 -28.79 23.93 24.01
CA ILE A 707 -27.38 24.25 24.26
C ILE A 707 -27.14 24.96 25.60
N LYS A 708 -28.19 25.30 26.36
CA LYS A 708 -28.09 25.98 27.66
C LYS A 708 -27.11 25.29 28.63
N PRO A 709 -27.11 23.94 28.76
CA PRO A 709 -26.19 23.24 29.66
C PRO A 709 -24.70 23.48 29.33
N VAL A 710 -24.35 23.75 28.07
CA VAL A 710 -22.96 24.07 27.67
C VAL A 710 -22.43 25.30 28.41
N PHE A 711 -23.32 26.23 28.75
CA PHE A 711 -22.98 27.46 29.46
C PHE A 711 -23.20 27.37 30.97
N THR A 712 -24.15 26.56 31.44
CA THR A 712 -24.53 26.54 32.86
C THR A 712 -23.92 25.40 33.67
N GLU A 713 -23.51 24.31 33.02
CA GLU A 713 -22.86 23.19 33.72
C GLU A 713 -21.44 23.58 34.13
N ILE A 714 -21.14 23.33 35.41
CA ILE A 714 -19.84 23.60 36.02
C ILE A 714 -18.98 22.36 35.87
N GLU A 715 -18.21 22.33 34.79
CA GLU A 715 -17.42 21.18 34.38
C GLU A 715 -16.05 21.59 33.84
N THR A 716 -15.15 20.62 33.68
CA THR A 716 -13.81 20.87 33.13
C THR A 716 -13.91 21.29 31.65
N PRO A 717 -12.93 22.04 31.11
CA PRO A 717 -12.90 22.37 29.69
C PRO A 717 -13.00 21.14 28.78
N LYS A 718 -12.37 20.03 29.19
CA LYS A 718 -12.43 18.74 28.48
C LYS A 718 -13.86 18.18 28.45
N ARG A 719 -14.54 18.07 29.60
CA ARG A 719 -15.93 17.57 29.64
C ARG A 719 -16.90 18.47 28.88
N LYS A 720 -16.63 19.78 28.87
CA LYS A 720 -17.41 20.74 28.08
C LYS A 720 -17.26 20.52 26.57
N LEU A 721 -16.03 20.28 26.11
CA LEU A 721 -15.78 19.89 24.71
C LEU A 721 -16.46 18.56 24.39
N GLU A 722 -16.33 17.54 25.25
CA GLU A 722 -17.04 16.26 25.08
C GLU A 722 -18.56 16.46 25.02
N ARG A 723 -19.14 17.37 25.82
CA ARG A 723 -20.57 17.71 25.74
C ARG A 723 -20.95 18.30 24.39
N ILE A 724 -20.13 19.20 23.84
CA ILE A 724 -20.35 19.80 22.53
C ILE A 724 -20.17 18.75 21.42
N GLU A 725 -19.18 17.88 21.50
CA GLU A 725 -19.00 16.78 20.55
C GLU A 725 -20.21 15.82 20.56
N ASN A 726 -20.79 15.56 21.73
CA ASN A 726 -22.04 14.80 21.84
C ASN A 726 -23.22 15.50 21.18
N LEU A 727 -23.25 16.84 21.14
CA LEU A 727 -24.21 17.59 20.33
C LEU A 727 -23.94 17.33 18.84
N SER A 728 -22.71 17.20 18.37
CA SER A 728 -22.46 16.87 16.96
C SER A 728 -22.79 15.41 16.59
N LYS A 729 -23.15 14.57 17.57
CA LYS A 729 -23.42 13.14 17.38
C LYS A 729 -24.67 12.65 18.12
N PRO A 730 -25.85 13.24 17.86
CA PRO A 730 -27.05 13.00 18.67
C PRO A 730 -27.55 11.55 18.64
N PHE A 731 -27.12 10.74 17.66
CA PHE A 731 -27.54 9.33 17.48
C PHE A 731 -26.50 8.30 17.91
N GLU A 732 -25.27 8.68 18.27
CA GLU A 732 -24.24 7.70 18.66
C GLU A 732 -24.59 6.97 19.97
N LYS A 733 -25.34 7.63 20.85
CA LYS A 733 -25.83 7.06 22.13
C LYS A 733 -27.21 6.41 22.04
N ILE A 734 -27.91 6.58 20.93
CA ILE A 734 -29.25 6.03 20.72
C ILE A 734 -29.12 4.83 19.80
N ASP A 735 -29.23 3.64 20.38
CA ASP A 735 -29.41 2.41 19.60
C ASP A 735 -30.82 2.43 18.98
N SER A 736 -30.93 3.21 17.91
CA SER A 736 -32.13 3.42 17.11
C SER A 736 -32.57 2.13 16.43
N VAL A 737 -31.64 1.21 16.16
CA VAL A 737 -31.92 -0.10 15.60
C VAL A 737 -32.73 -0.93 16.58
N THR A 738 -32.22 -1.09 17.81
CA THR A 738 -32.92 -1.86 18.84
C THR A 738 -34.23 -1.19 19.25
N LEU A 739 -34.26 0.13 19.36
CA LEU A 739 -35.50 0.87 19.66
C LEU A 739 -36.57 0.66 18.58
N LEU A 740 -36.21 0.81 17.30
CA LEU A 740 -37.16 0.63 16.19
C LEU A 740 -37.61 -0.83 16.08
N ASN A 741 -36.71 -1.81 16.29
CA ASN A 741 -37.07 -3.22 16.33
C ASN A 741 -38.06 -3.51 17.47
N GLN A 742 -37.85 -2.96 18.66
CA GLN A 742 -38.77 -3.17 19.78
C GLN A 742 -40.14 -2.53 19.55
N ILE A 743 -40.19 -1.36 18.92
CA ILE A 743 -41.47 -0.74 18.50
C ILE A 743 -42.14 -1.65 17.46
N TRP A 744 -41.39 -2.13 16.47
CA TRP A 744 -41.90 -3.02 15.42
C TRP A 744 -42.46 -4.34 15.95
N GLU A 745 -41.73 -4.98 16.87
CA GLU A 745 -42.18 -6.20 17.56
C GLU A 745 -43.45 -5.94 18.38
N SER A 746 -43.52 -4.80 19.06
CA SER A 746 -44.70 -4.39 19.84
C SER A 746 -45.92 -4.10 18.95
N GLN A 747 -45.72 -3.86 17.65
CA GLN A 747 -46.82 -3.74 16.68
C GLN A 747 -47.36 -5.12 16.26
N GLY A 748 -46.55 -6.18 16.35
CA GLY A 748 -46.97 -7.56 16.05
C GLY A 748 -46.33 -8.21 14.82
N ASN A 749 -45.26 -7.63 14.24
CA ASN A 749 -44.59 -8.09 13.00
C ASN A 749 -45.53 -8.22 11.77
N GLU A 750 -45.03 -8.77 10.65
CA GLU A 750 -45.41 -8.74 9.21
C GLU A 750 -46.86 -8.42 8.75
N ASN A 751 -47.87 -8.41 9.62
CA ASN A 751 -49.26 -8.05 9.31
C ASN A 751 -49.78 -6.78 10.05
N ALA A 752 -48.91 -5.99 10.70
CA ALA A 752 -49.31 -4.87 11.59
C ALA A 752 -48.72 -3.49 11.23
N GLU A 753 -48.59 -3.19 9.94
CA GLU A 753 -48.28 -1.81 9.49
C GLU A 753 -49.34 -0.84 10.05
N GLY A 754 -48.91 0.17 10.83
CA GLY A 754 -49.81 1.23 11.32
C GLY A 754 -50.50 1.01 12.66
N VAL A 755 -50.17 -0.03 13.44
CA VAL A 755 -50.71 -0.20 14.81
C VAL A 755 -50.02 0.77 15.78
N ALA A 756 -50.78 1.73 16.32
CA ALA A 756 -50.29 2.71 17.28
C ALA A 756 -50.02 2.09 18.67
N ILE A 757 -48.80 2.27 19.19
CA ILE A 757 -48.38 1.79 20.51
C ILE A 757 -48.13 2.98 21.44
N PRO A 758 -48.51 2.92 22.73
CA PRO A 758 -48.22 4.01 23.67
C PRO A 758 -46.73 4.25 23.88
N ILE A 759 -46.27 5.49 23.65
CA ILE A 759 -44.88 5.92 23.88
C ILE A 759 -44.44 5.63 25.32
N ARG A 760 -45.36 5.78 26.29
CA ARG A 760 -45.08 5.51 27.71
C ARG A 760 -44.74 4.03 27.96
N GLY A 761 -45.34 3.11 27.22
CA GLY A 761 -45.02 1.68 27.30
C GLY A 761 -43.60 1.41 26.77
N VAL A 762 -43.30 1.94 25.57
CA VAL A 762 -41.96 1.82 24.97
C VAL A 762 -40.89 2.46 25.87
N TRP A 763 -41.20 3.59 26.51
CA TRP A 763 -40.31 4.21 27.48
C TRP A 763 -40.05 3.30 28.69
N LEU A 764 -41.09 2.71 29.31
CA LEU A 764 -40.90 1.81 30.45
C LEU A 764 -40.03 0.60 30.10
N ASP A 765 -40.17 0.06 28.90
CA ASP A 765 -39.46 -1.16 28.50
C ASP A 765 -38.08 -0.90 27.88
N TYR A 766 -37.85 0.29 27.34
CA TYR A 766 -36.58 0.64 26.69
C TYR A 766 -35.95 1.91 27.26
N GLY A 767 -36.65 3.05 27.20
CA GLY A 767 -36.11 4.35 27.62
C GLY A 767 -35.64 4.37 29.08
N TYR A 768 -36.42 3.81 30.00
CA TYR A 768 -36.08 3.71 31.41
C TYR A 768 -35.11 2.55 31.68
N LYS A 769 -35.45 1.33 31.24
CA LYS A 769 -34.68 0.11 31.57
C LYS A 769 -33.32 0.02 30.86
N LYS A 770 -33.22 0.49 29.61
CA LYS A 770 -32.02 0.32 28.78
C LYS A 770 -31.28 1.62 28.53
N MET A 771 -31.98 2.74 28.37
CA MET A 771 -31.35 4.04 28.13
C MET A 771 -31.15 4.88 29.41
N ASN A 772 -31.84 4.54 30.51
CA ASN A 772 -31.83 5.31 31.76
C ASN A 772 -32.11 6.81 31.58
N ILE A 773 -33.08 7.15 30.71
CA ILE A 773 -33.48 8.54 30.44
C ILE A 773 -34.92 8.82 30.89
N GLU A 774 -35.17 10.08 31.25
CA GLU A 774 -36.49 10.56 31.67
C GLU A 774 -37.50 10.53 30.51
N LEU A 775 -38.80 10.43 30.83
CA LEU A 775 -39.85 10.33 29.80
C LEU A 775 -39.89 11.54 28.86
N THR A 776 -39.56 12.72 29.37
CA THR A 776 -39.46 13.97 28.59
C THR A 776 -38.34 13.90 27.55
N GLU A 777 -37.17 13.42 27.93
CA GLU A 777 -36.03 13.21 27.04
C GLU A 777 -36.32 12.11 26.01
N PHE A 778 -36.95 11.02 26.44
CA PHE A 778 -37.36 9.94 25.54
C PHE A 778 -38.35 10.40 24.46
N ARG A 779 -39.27 11.31 24.79
CA ARG A 779 -40.18 11.91 23.79
C ARG A 779 -39.43 12.72 22.73
N SER A 780 -38.39 13.46 23.12
CA SER A 780 -37.53 14.17 22.18
C SER A 780 -36.80 13.22 21.22
N VAL A 781 -36.34 12.06 21.72
CA VAL A 781 -35.75 11.00 20.87
C VAL A 781 -36.76 10.49 19.84
N ILE A 782 -37.99 10.22 20.29
CA ILE A 782 -39.06 9.76 19.40
C ILE A 782 -39.40 10.80 18.33
N GLU A 783 -39.43 12.08 18.67
CA GLU A 783 -39.69 13.14 17.69
C GLU A 783 -38.54 13.41 16.73
N ALA A 784 -37.30 13.24 17.18
CA ALA A 784 -36.14 13.26 16.29
C ALA A 784 -36.22 12.12 15.25
N LEU A 785 -36.54 10.89 15.70
CA LEU A 785 -36.75 9.75 14.81
C LEU A 785 -37.90 10.01 13.82
N ARG A 786 -39.02 10.57 14.28
CA ARG A 786 -40.14 10.99 13.42
C ARG A 786 -39.66 11.95 12.34
N THR A 787 -38.95 13.00 12.73
CA THR A 787 -38.50 14.07 11.82
C THR A 787 -37.53 13.54 10.75
N LEU A 788 -36.61 12.67 11.15
CA LEU A 788 -35.65 12.06 10.22
C LEU A 788 -36.31 11.03 9.31
N ALA A 789 -37.18 10.17 9.83
CA ALA A 789 -37.77 9.09 9.05
C ALA A 789 -39.09 9.45 8.35
N TYR A 790 -39.67 10.64 8.57
CA TYR A 790 -40.98 11.03 8.05
C TYR A 790 -41.14 10.73 6.54
N PRO A 791 -42.21 10.05 6.08
CA PRO A 791 -43.42 9.69 6.84
C PRO A 791 -43.38 8.29 7.49
N LEU A 792 -42.22 7.62 7.57
CA LEU A 792 -42.14 6.20 7.94
C LEU A 792 -42.29 5.93 9.44
N VAL A 793 -41.98 6.92 10.27
CA VAL A 793 -42.28 6.95 11.71
C VAL A 793 -43.35 8.01 11.89
N GLN A 794 -44.46 7.67 12.55
CA GLN A 794 -45.57 8.58 12.79
C GLN A 794 -46.01 8.53 14.24
N LEU A 795 -46.57 9.65 14.70
CA LEU A 795 -47.18 9.77 16.00
C LEU A 795 -48.68 10.02 15.86
N SER A 796 -49.47 9.32 16.67
CA SER A 796 -50.89 9.56 16.82
C SER A 796 -51.15 10.21 18.18
N GLU A 797 -51.89 11.32 18.17
CA GLU A 797 -52.29 12.08 19.38
C GLU A 797 -51.12 12.43 20.31
N GLU A 798 -49.89 12.57 19.77
CA GLU A 798 -48.63 12.84 20.50
C GLU A 798 -48.29 11.85 21.64
N THR A 799 -49.06 10.78 21.76
CA THR A 799 -48.99 9.83 22.88
C THR A 799 -48.69 8.41 22.41
N ASN A 800 -48.91 8.14 21.12
CA ASN A 800 -48.64 6.85 20.51
C ASN A 800 -47.70 6.96 19.32
N ILE A 801 -46.91 5.93 19.08
CA ILE A 801 -45.98 5.79 17.95
C ILE A 801 -46.36 4.58 17.10
N TYR A 802 -46.18 4.69 15.78
CA TYR A 802 -46.16 3.54 14.90
C TYR A 802 -45.19 3.74 13.74
N LEU A 803 -44.70 2.61 13.24
CA LEU A 803 -43.83 2.46 12.10
C LEU A 803 -44.66 1.96 10.91
N ILE A 804 -44.44 2.59 9.75
CA ILE A 804 -45.11 2.24 8.48
C ILE A 804 -44.29 1.22 7.69
N GLN A 805 -42.99 1.12 7.96
CA GLN A 805 -42.05 0.25 7.25
C GLN A 805 -41.11 -0.43 8.22
N SER A 806 -40.46 -1.49 7.75
CA SER A 806 -39.51 -2.25 8.57
C SER A 806 -38.41 -1.34 9.15
N PRO A 807 -37.90 -1.66 10.35
CA PRO A 807 -36.79 -0.93 10.97
C PRO A 807 -35.61 -0.72 10.02
N GLU A 808 -35.24 -1.74 9.24
CA GLU A 808 -34.16 -1.64 8.23
C GLU A 808 -34.37 -0.51 7.22
N ASN A 809 -35.58 -0.40 6.66
CA ASN A 809 -35.92 0.66 5.71
C ASN A 809 -35.92 2.05 6.35
N ILE A 810 -36.36 2.13 7.60
CA ILE A 810 -36.34 3.35 8.39
C ILE A 810 -34.90 3.79 8.68
N ILE A 811 -34.04 2.87 9.11
CA ILE A 811 -32.62 3.11 9.39
C ILE A 811 -31.91 3.59 8.12
N ASN A 812 -32.12 2.91 6.99
CA ASN A 812 -31.53 3.31 5.71
C ASN A 812 -31.94 4.74 5.29
N LYS A 813 -33.18 5.13 5.59
CA LYS A 813 -33.64 6.50 5.33
C LYS A 813 -33.01 7.52 6.28
N ILE A 814 -32.85 7.17 7.55
CA ILE A 814 -32.18 8.01 8.55
C ILE A 814 -30.72 8.22 8.15
N ARG A 815 -29.98 7.16 7.81
CA ARG A 815 -28.60 7.21 7.32
C ARG A 815 -28.43 8.12 6.11
N LYS A 816 -29.31 7.97 5.11
CA LYS A 816 -29.34 8.83 3.91
C LYS A 816 -29.59 10.31 4.22
N LYS A 817 -30.33 10.65 5.28
CA LYS A 817 -30.55 12.05 5.69
C LYS A 817 -29.38 12.61 6.49
N LEU A 818 -28.64 11.77 7.20
CA LEU A 818 -27.54 12.19 8.07
C LEU A 818 -26.17 12.14 7.39
N ASN A 819 -26.06 11.65 6.15
CA ASN A 819 -24.79 11.42 5.46
C ASN A 819 -23.80 10.56 6.28
N VAL A 820 -24.32 9.61 7.04
CA VAL A 820 -23.52 8.62 7.79
C VAL A 820 -23.75 7.27 7.12
N ASP A 821 -22.69 6.66 6.60
CA ASP A 821 -22.73 5.31 6.00
C ASP A 821 -23.00 4.21 7.05
#